data_AF-A0A3R6XKQ7-F1
#
_entry.id   AF-A0A3R6XKQ7-F1
#
_cell.length_a   1.000
_cell.length_b   1.000
_cell.length_c   1.000
_cell.angle_alpha   90.00
_cell.angle_beta   90.00
_cell.angle_gamma   90.00
#
_symmetry.space_group_name_H-M   'P 1'
#
loop_
_entity.id
_entity.type
_entity.pdbx_description
1 polymer ?
#
loop_
_entity_poly.entity_id
_entity_poly.type
_entity_poly.pdbx_seq_one_letter_code
_entity_poly.pdbx_strand_id
1 'polypeptide(L)'
;MARYTKYDTKWTVYGKRADFFANAKRFNIDPVTARVIRNRDIIGDEAIEMYLNEDMSMAHEPSLMKDMTKGCRIMLDKMRKGKKIRIISDYDVDGVTSNYILYKGLLKVYKKVSREIQEDRRNQENSKSCEDRRNQENSESCEDWRNQENSESCEDRRNQENSESCEDRRSQENSEDLESHQDHENRKNRIVPYIDYDIPHRITDGYGINVRMVDKAYAEGIDTIITCDNGIAAFPAVERAKELGMTIIVTDHHDVPYDIVPDTDVEPGNTANSGDTANSGNTANSDDTTKSYNTTNSGGTTRKYKIVPADAVIDHKQPDCQYPCKELCGAGVAFKFIQLLFRMSGIPEKEVMEYIEYLGIATVCDVMNLVDENRVFVKLALKRLRHSSNKGLAALIRNSGIADRISSFHLGFIIGPCINAAGRLDDARTSLEFLLEEDSFVAETRAVELININNERKDMTVKGTEIAMKLIDQGDTSIYAGTCFDVWTQNADTQNIFPETEGNRNNIEALSNGADDNRNNIEAPSNGADDNRNNIEVLSNGADDNRNNIEALSPETEGNRYNIEVPSLEDDVFVIYIPGLHESLVGIVAGRIKEKYYRPVLLFTDSEEPGIMKGSGRSIEGYNMYDEINKESDLFVKFGGHEMAAGFSIKAENFNSLKRNLNRNSTMGEEVLTPKLRIDVPMPFSYITQKLVNELSVLEPFGKGNEKPVFAQSGVRVKKAVIMGRNKNVLRFSLAMDNGGTIEAVDFTPDVIISNIKEWFGQSECDKMFKGLSNNVVLDIAYYPNINEFAGRASIQIMPLAYRKHTS
;
A
#
# COMPACT_ATOMS: atom_id res chain seq x y z
N MET A 1 15.87 -34.80 -0.81
CA MET A 1 16.57 -33.56 -1.18
C MET A 1 15.67 -32.39 -0.81
N ALA A 2 15.75 -31.95 0.44
CA ALA A 2 15.04 -30.78 0.95
C ALA A 2 16.04 -29.81 1.61
N ARG A 3 17.21 -29.63 0.98
CA ARG A 3 18.11 -28.57 1.39
C ARG A 3 17.48 -27.25 0.94
N TYR A 4 17.43 -26.27 1.85
CA TYR A 4 17.01 -24.88 1.57
C TYR A 4 15.50 -24.66 1.40
N THR A 5 14.74 -25.09 2.41
CA THR A 5 13.35 -24.59 2.58
C THR A 5 13.32 -23.60 3.74
N LYS A 6 12.38 -22.65 3.72
CA LYS A 6 12.13 -21.71 4.83
C LYS A 6 11.95 -22.33 6.23
N TYR A 7 11.88 -23.65 6.33
CA TYR A 7 11.68 -24.40 7.56
C TYR A 7 13.01 -24.82 8.22
N ASP A 8 14.11 -24.84 7.47
CA ASP A 8 15.45 -25.05 8.01
C ASP A 8 15.95 -23.72 8.54
N THR A 9 15.68 -23.45 9.82
CA THR A 9 15.85 -22.13 10.44
C THR A 9 16.81 -22.19 11.62
N LYS A 10 17.66 -21.18 11.75
CA LYS A 10 18.49 -20.98 12.94
C LYS A 10 17.68 -20.26 14.02
N TRP A 11 17.34 -20.97 15.10
CA TRP A 11 16.52 -20.42 16.18
C TRP A 11 17.37 -19.65 17.18
N THR A 12 16.96 -18.42 17.50
CA THR A 12 17.62 -17.59 18.52
C THR A 12 16.59 -17.16 19.56
N VAL A 13 16.90 -17.40 20.84
CA VAL A 13 16.03 -17.04 21.97
C VAL A 13 16.54 -15.76 22.62
N TYR A 14 15.66 -14.80 22.84
CA TYR A 14 15.98 -13.58 23.59
C TYR A 14 15.44 -13.68 25.03
N GLY A 15 16.32 -13.45 26.00
CA GLY A 15 16.00 -13.57 27.43
C GLY A 15 16.37 -12.31 28.20
N LYS A 16 15.75 -11.17 27.86
CA LYS A 16 16.05 -9.90 28.53
C LYS A 16 15.46 -9.90 29.93
N ARG A 17 16.22 -9.41 30.92
CA ARG A 17 15.77 -9.34 32.32
C ARG A 17 14.88 -8.12 32.53
N ALA A 18 13.78 -8.31 33.25
CA ALA A 18 12.89 -7.27 33.78
C ALA A 18 11.99 -7.87 34.88
N ASP A 19 11.31 -7.02 35.64
CA ASP A 19 10.22 -7.46 36.53
C ASP A 19 8.91 -7.55 35.73
N PHE A 20 8.65 -8.72 35.16
CA PHE A 20 7.48 -8.93 34.31
C PHE A 20 6.16 -8.85 35.06
N PHE A 21 6.13 -9.20 36.35
CA PHE A 21 4.92 -9.14 37.16
C PHE A 21 4.58 -7.70 37.56
N ALA A 22 5.58 -6.90 37.93
CA ALA A 22 5.38 -5.48 38.19
C ALA A 22 4.92 -4.75 36.92
N ASN A 23 5.57 -5.00 35.78
CA ASN A 23 5.17 -4.41 34.50
C ASN A 23 3.77 -4.85 34.06
N ALA A 24 3.45 -6.14 34.19
CA ALA A 24 2.12 -6.68 33.94
C ALA A 24 1.04 -5.97 34.75
N LYS A 25 1.26 -5.83 36.05
CA LYS A 25 0.33 -5.10 36.93
C LYS A 25 0.21 -3.63 36.56
N ARG A 26 1.31 -2.99 36.21
CA ARG A 26 1.37 -1.56 35.89
C ARG A 26 0.59 -1.22 34.62
N PHE A 27 0.78 -2.01 33.56
CA PHE A 27 0.15 -1.78 32.25
C PHE A 27 -1.12 -2.60 32.03
N ASN A 28 -1.58 -3.33 33.06
CA ASN A 28 -2.76 -4.19 33.02
C ASN A 28 -2.72 -5.22 31.87
N ILE A 29 -1.61 -5.94 31.77
CA ILE A 29 -1.34 -7.02 30.80
C ILE A 29 -0.83 -8.27 31.52
N ASP A 30 -0.76 -9.40 30.83
CA ASP A 30 -0.21 -10.66 31.30
C ASP A 30 1.34 -10.58 31.37
N PRO A 31 1.99 -11.24 32.35
CA PRO A 31 3.45 -11.32 32.43
C PRO A 31 4.13 -11.85 31.15
N VAL A 32 3.46 -12.75 30.41
CA VAL A 32 3.97 -13.23 29.11
C VAL A 32 3.96 -12.10 28.08
N THR A 33 2.89 -11.32 28.01
CA THR A 33 2.76 -10.15 27.13
C THR A 33 3.83 -9.11 27.48
N ALA A 34 4.01 -8.80 28.77
CA ALA A 34 5.08 -7.91 29.24
C ALA A 34 6.48 -8.40 28.84
N ARG A 35 6.69 -9.72 28.86
CA ARG A 35 7.95 -10.34 28.44
C ARG A 35 8.19 -10.23 26.94
N VAL A 36 7.16 -10.42 26.11
CA VAL A 36 7.25 -10.20 24.65
C VAL A 36 7.69 -8.76 24.37
N ILE A 37 7.01 -7.77 24.97
CA ILE A 37 7.30 -6.34 24.80
C ILE A 37 8.75 -6.03 25.16
N ARG A 38 9.20 -6.49 26.34
CA ARG A 38 10.58 -6.30 26.80
C ARG A 38 11.61 -6.95 25.88
N ASN A 39 11.32 -8.16 25.39
CA ASN A 39 12.19 -8.92 24.51
C ASN A 39 12.28 -8.31 23.10
N ARG A 40 11.35 -7.44 22.71
CA ARG A 40 11.33 -6.65 21.48
C ARG A 40 11.97 -5.26 21.61
N ASP A 41 12.67 -5.00 22.72
CA ASP A 41 13.35 -3.71 22.97
C ASP A 41 12.45 -2.50 23.13
N ILE A 42 11.17 -2.73 23.45
CA ILE A 42 10.28 -1.67 23.90
C ILE A 42 10.53 -1.48 25.39
N ILE A 43 11.24 -0.39 25.72
CA ILE A 43 11.77 -0.11 27.06
C ILE A 43 11.35 1.31 27.46
N GLY A 44 10.96 1.48 28.73
CA GLY A 44 10.48 2.75 29.25
C GLY A 44 8.96 2.86 29.15
N ASP A 45 8.39 3.64 30.05
CA ASP A 45 6.94 3.68 30.23
C ASP A 45 6.23 4.29 29.02
N GLU A 46 6.78 5.38 28.49
CA GLU A 46 6.28 6.04 27.28
C GLU A 46 6.27 5.10 26.07
N ALA A 47 7.35 4.34 25.85
CA ALA A 47 7.42 3.39 24.74
C ALA A 47 6.42 2.23 24.89
N ILE A 48 6.22 1.72 26.11
CA ILE A 48 5.23 0.67 26.38
C ILE A 48 3.81 1.22 26.22
N GLU A 49 3.54 2.43 26.74
CA GLU A 49 2.25 3.09 26.58
C GLU A 49 1.94 3.34 25.10
N MET A 50 2.88 3.89 24.33
CA MET A 50 2.74 4.09 22.89
C MET A 50 2.49 2.76 22.15
N TYR A 51 3.13 1.69 22.59
CA TYR A 51 2.97 0.38 21.97
C TYR A 51 1.61 -0.28 22.27
N LEU A 52 1.03 -0.03 23.45
CA LEU A 52 -0.25 -0.60 23.88
C LEU A 52 -1.46 0.27 23.49
N ASN A 53 -1.30 1.59 23.52
CA ASN A 53 -2.40 2.54 23.37
C ASN A 53 -2.76 2.82 21.90
N GLU A 54 -3.90 3.50 21.72
CA GLU A 54 -4.62 3.66 20.46
C GLU A 54 -5.09 5.09 20.26
N ASP A 55 -4.25 6.07 20.57
CA ASP A 55 -4.65 7.48 20.60
C ASP A 55 -3.76 8.35 19.71
N MET A 56 -4.41 9.22 18.93
CA MET A 56 -3.76 10.25 18.12
C MET A 56 -2.96 11.25 18.97
N SER A 57 -3.25 11.37 20.27
CA SER A 57 -2.42 12.16 21.19
C SER A 57 -0.97 11.69 21.27
N MET A 58 -0.68 10.45 20.87
CA MET A 58 0.67 9.89 20.78
C MET A 58 1.39 10.23 19.46
N ALA A 59 0.71 10.83 18.48
CA ALA A 59 1.31 11.16 17.19
C ALA A 59 2.17 12.42 17.27
N HIS A 60 3.28 12.45 16.54
CA HIS A 60 4.25 13.56 16.63
C HIS A 60 3.73 14.85 16.00
N GLU A 61 4.17 15.99 16.52
CA GLU A 61 3.80 17.32 16.00
C GLU A 61 4.30 17.52 14.56
N PRO A 62 3.41 17.80 13.58
CA PRO A 62 3.80 17.97 12.18
C PRO A 62 4.89 19.02 11.96
N SER A 63 4.88 20.09 12.75
CA SER A 63 5.82 21.21 12.62
C SER A 63 7.29 20.85 12.89
N LEU A 64 7.55 19.69 13.53
CA LEU A 64 8.91 19.17 13.71
C LEU A 64 9.51 18.63 12.41
N MET A 65 8.69 18.34 11.40
CA MET A 65 9.16 17.95 10.07
C MET A 65 9.65 19.18 9.32
N LYS A 66 10.89 19.10 8.83
CA LYS A 66 11.57 20.21 8.18
C LYS A 66 10.75 20.72 7.00
N ASP A 67 10.73 22.05 6.86
CA ASP A 67 9.94 22.81 5.89
C ASP A 67 8.42 22.56 5.91
N MET A 68 7.86 21.75 6.82
CA MET A 68 6.42 21.49 6.90
C MET A 68 5.63 22.81 7.05
N THR A 69 5.99 23.63 8.04
CA THR A 69 5.34 24.93 8.24
C THR A 69 5.57 25.89 7.07
N LYS A 70 6.75 25.84 6.43
CA LYS A 70 7.08 26.66 5.26
C LYS A 70 6.17 26.30 4.07
N GLY A 71 6.04 25.01 3.77
CA GLY A 71 5.16 24.51 2.71
C GLY A 71 3.70 24.86 2.98
N CYS A 72 3.20 24.70 4.22
CA CYS A 72 1.83 25.10 4.56
C CYS A 72 1.58 26.60 4.34
N ARG A 73 2.54 27.47 4.69
CA ARG A 73 2.45 28.92 4.44
C ARG A 73 2.40 29.24 2.95
N ILE A 74 3.28 28.62 2.16
CA ILE A 74 3.31 28.78 0.70
C ILE A 74 1.95 28.37 0.12
N MET A 75 1.45 27.19 0.49
CA MET A 75 0.18 26.67 -0.02
C MET A 75 -1.00 27.62 0.31
N LEU A 76 -1.10 28.08 1.56
CA LEU A 76 -2.15 29.03 1.97
C LEU A 76 -2.06 30.37 1.21
N ASP A 77 -0.85 30.90 1.00
CA ASP A 77 -0.64 32.12 0.20
C ASP A 77 -1.11 31.93 -1.25
N LYS A 78 -0.76 30.80 -1.87
CA LYS A 78 -1.17 30.45 -3.24
C LYS A 78 -2.68 30.30 -3.37
N MET A 79 -3.32 29.61 -2.41
CA MET A 79 -4.77 29.49 -2.35
C MET A 79 -5.46 30.85 -2.19
N ARG A 80 -4.95 31.72 -1.32
CA ARG A 80 -5.50 33.08 -1.13
C ARG A 80 -5.40 33.94 -2.39
N LYS A 81 -4.35 33.72 -3.19
CA LYS A 81 -4.14 34.37 -4.49
C LYS A 81 -4.90 33.70 -5.64
N GLY A 82 -5.70 32.66 -5.38
CA GLY A 82 -6.48 31.95 -6.39
C GLY A 82 -5.62 31.25 -7.44
N LYS A 83 -4.41 30.80 -7.07
CA LYS A 83 -3.48 30.14 -7.98
C LYS A 83 -3.91 28.70 -8.28
N LYS A 84 -3.67 28.25 -9.51
CA LYS A 84 -3.90 26.87 -9.94
C LYS A 84 -2.86 25.94 -9.30
N ILE A 85 -3.32 24.88 -8.65
CA ILE A 85 -2.48 23.92 -7.93
C ILE A 85 -2.63 22.55 -8.58
N ARG A 86 -1.51 21.86 -8.82
CA ARG A 86 -1.47 20.47 -9.27
C ARG A 86 -0.77 19.58 -8.25
N ILE A 87 -1.39 18.44 -7.96
CA ILE A 87 -0.78 17.36 -7.17
C ILE A 87 -0.13 16.36 -8.14
N ILE A 88 1.14 16.03 -7.95
CA ILE A 88 1.81 14.97 -8.72
C ILE A 88 2.23 13.86 -7.78
N SER A 89 1.54 12.71 -7.86
CA SER A 89 1.82 11.54 -7.01
C SER A 89 2.58 10.46 -7.76
N ASP A 90 3.01 9.41 -7.05
CA ASP A 90 3.38 8.15 -7.71
C ASP A 90 2.15 7.27 -8.00
N TYR A 91 2.35 6.16 -8.71
CA TYR A 91 1.30 5.27 -9.22
C TYR A 91 0.93 4.11 -8.29
N ASP A 92 1.68 3.88 -7.21
CA ASP A 92 1.39 2.79 -6.28
C ASP A 92 0.35 3.19 -5.23
N VAL A 93 0.03 2.27 -4.31
CA VAL A 93 -0.97 2.52 -3.26
C VAL A 93 -0.60 3.71 -2.39
N ASP A 94 0.68 3.93 -2.09
CA ASP A 94 1.09 5.06 -1.24
C ASP A 94 0.93 6.37 -2.00
N GLY A 95 1.37 6.43 -3.25
CA GLY A 95 1.13 7.56 -4.15
C GLY A 95 -0.36 7.88 -4.33
N VAL A 96 -1.19 6.89 -4.67
CA VAL A 96 -2.64 7.06 -4.89
C VAL A 96 -3.36 7.53 -3.63
N THR A 97 -3.04 6.94 -2.47
CA THR A 97 -3.67 7.34 -1.20
C THR A 97 -3.15 8.71 -0.73
N SER A 98 -1.88 9.01 -0.90
CA SER A 98 -1.31 10.35 -0.66
C SER A 98 -2.02 11.41 -1.49
N ASN A 99 -2.24 11.13 -2.77
CA ASN A 99 -2.97 11.99 -3.68
C ASN A 99 -4.39 12.23 -3.20
N TYR A 100 -5.12 11.17 -2.83
CA TYR A 100 -6.47 11.28 -2.28
C TYR A 100 -6.53 12.19 -1.04
N ILE A 101 -5.61 11.99 -0.09
CA ILE A 101 -5.51 12.77 1.15
C ILE A 101 -5.25 14.24 0.83
N LEU A 102 -4.25 14.53 -0.01
CA LEU A 102 -3.95 15.91 -0.42
C LEU A 102 -5.13 16.53 -1.18
N TYR A 103 -5.70 15.84 -2.15
CA TYR A 103 -6.77 16.39 -2.98
C TYR A 103 -8.00 16.75 -2.15
N LYS A 104 -8.53 15.83 -1.34
CA LYS A 104 -9.70 16.10 -0.48
C LYS A 104 -9.36 17.12 0.61
N GLY A 105 -8.18 17.05 1.22
CA GLY A 105 -7.74 17.99 2.25
C GLY A 105 -7.58 19.40 1.73
N LEU A 106 -6.85 19.59 0.63
CA LEU A 106 -6.64 20.89 -0.01
C LEU A 106 -7.95 21.49 -0.53
N LEU A 107 -8.86 20.69 -1.09
CA LEU A 107 -10.20 21.18 -1.46
C LEU A 107 -10.97 21.73 -0.26
N LYS A 108 -10.85 21.11 0.92
CA LYS A 108 -11.50 21.55 2.16
C LYS A 108 -10.93 22.88 2.65
N VAL A 109 -9.59 22.98 2.69
CA VAL A 109 -8.87 24.23 3.02
C VAL A 109 -9.24 25.34 2.03
N TYR A 110 -9.24 25.04 0.74
CA TYR A 110 -9.56 26.02 -0.30
C TYR A 110 -10.99 26.57 -0.15
N LYS A 111 -11.97 25.69 0.12
CA LYS A 111 -13.36 26.10 0.39
C LYS A 111 -13.44 27.03 1.62
N LYS A 112 -12.66 26.76 2.67
CA LYS A 112 -12.59 27.59 3.87
C LYS A 112 -11.98 28.96 3.57
N VAL A 113 -10.79 28.99 2.96
CA VAL A 113 -10.08 30.21 2.58
C VAL A 113 -10.90 31.07 1.61
N SER A 114 -11.58 30.44 0.65
CA SER A 114 -12.42 31.16 -0.32
C SER A 114 -13.62 31.86 0.33
N ARG A 115 -14.25 31.23 1.33
CA ARG A 115 -15.34 31.84 2.09
C ARG A 115 -14.86 33.05 2.89
N GLU A 116 -13.70 32.94 3.55
CA GLU A 116 -13.09 34.04 4.30
C GLU A 116 -12.79 35.25 3.41
N ILE A 117 -12.24 35.02 2.21
CA ILE A 117 -11.98 36.11 1.24
C ILE A 117 -13.28 36.77 0.77
N GLN A 118 -14.34 35.99 0.56
CA GLN A 118 -15.65 36.53 0.16
C GLN A 118 -16.29 37.35 1.28
N GLU A 119 -16.19 36.88 2.53
CA GLU A 119 -16.67 37.59 3.72
C GLU A 119 -15.90 38.90 3.94
N ASP A 120 -14.57 38.88 3.80
CA ASP A 120 -13.72 40.07 3.92
C ASP A 120 -14.05 41.13 2.85
N ARG A 121 -14.25 40.71 1.59
CA ARG A 121 -14.66 41.62 0.51
C ARG A 121 -16.02 42.26 0.80
N ARG A 122 -17.01 41.46 1.22
CA ARG A 122 -18.35 41.97 1.59
C ARG A 122 -18.27 42.95 2.75
N ASN A 123 -17.44 42.69 3.75
CA ASN A 123 -17.25 43.59 4.89
C ASN A 123 -16.58 44.91 4.46
N GLN A 124 -15.60 44.88 3.55
CA GLN A 124 -14.96 46.08 2.99
C GLN A 124 -15.89 46.90 2.09
N GLU A 125 -16.75 46.24 1.31
CA GLU A 125 -17.77 46.90 0.48
C GLU A 125 -18.85 47.55 1.36
N ASN A 126 -19.29 46.86 2.42
CA ASN A 126 -20.24 47.41 3.39
C ASN A 126 -19.65 48.59 4.19
N SER A 127 -18.36 48.53 4.58
CA SER A 127 -17.71 49.63 5.28
C SER A 127 -17.52 50.86 4.38
N LYS A 128 -17.15 50.67 3.10
CA LYS A 128 -17.10 51.75 2.12
C LYS A 128 -18.47 52.36 1.85
N SER A 129 -19.51 51.54 1.73
CA SER A 129 -20.90 52.03 1.59
C SER A 129 -21.35 52.87 2.79
N CYS A 130 -20.96 52.50 4.02
CA CYS A 130 -21.24 53.29 5.21
C CYS A 130 -20.43 54.60 5.28
N GLU A 131 -19.17 54.60 4.83
CA GLU A 131 -18.35 55.83 4.72
C GLU A 131 -18.84 56.77 3.63
N ASP A 132 -19.26 56.24 2.48
CA ASP A 132 -19.84 57.01 1.37
C ASP A 132 -21.20 57.62 1.77
N ARG A 133 -22.04 56.90 2.53
CA ARG A 133 -23.28 57.47 3.10
C ARG A 133 -23.00 58.60 4.11
N ARG A 134 -21.98 58.47 4.96
CA ARG A 134 -21.56 59.54 5.88
C ARG A 134 -20.96 60.75 5.17
N ASN A 135 -20.32 60.55 4.02
CA ASN A 135 -19.79 61.66 3.20
C ASN A 135 -20.88 62.33 2.36
N GLN A 136 -21.92 61.60 1.93
CA GLN A 136 -23.11 62.18 1.30
C GLN A 136 -23.94 63.01 2.30
N GLU A 137 -24.17 62.51 3.51
CA GLU A 137 -24.88 63.22 4.58
C GLU A 137 -24.16 64.50 5.07
N ASN A 138 -22.83 64.61 4.86
CA ASN A 138 -22.06 65.82 5.15
C ASN A 138 -21.93 66.79 3.94
N SER A 139 -22.48 66.43 2.78
CA SER A 139 -22.41 67.24 1.54
C SER A 139 -23.74 67.88 1.13
N GLU A 140 -24.86 67.48 1.73
CA GLU A 140 -26.13 68.17 1.57
C GLU A 140 -26.25 69.30 2.60
N SER A 141 -26.09 70.53 2.12
CA SER A 141 -26.27 71.73 2.93
C SER A 141 -27.68 71.76 3.54
N CYS A 142 -27.72 71.99 4.84
CA CYS A 142 -28.90 72.44 5.57
C CYS A 142 -29.46 73.74 4.96
N GLU A 143 -30.43 73.68 4.04
CA GLU A 143 -31.42 74.75 3.84
C GLU A 143 -32.77 74.14 3.51
N ASP A 144 -33.78 74.56 4.29
CA ASP A 144 -35.20 74.18 4.23
C ASP A 144 -35.46 72.68 4.48
N TRP A 145 -36.26 72.26 5.46
CA TRP A 145 -37.65 72.61 5.67
C TRP A 145 -37.98 72.51 7.17
N ARG A 146 -38.14 73.66 7.83
CA ARG A 146 -39.02 73.77 9.00
C ARG A 146 -40.39 74.14 8.47
N ASN A 147 -41.34 73.21 8.52
CA ASN A 147 -42.77 73.45 8.80
C ASN A 147 -43.62 72.25 8.35
N GLN A 148 -44.02 71.40 9.30
CA GLN A 148 -45.42 71.23 9.71
C GLN A 148 -45.57 69.94 10.53
N GLU A 149 -45.91 70.15 11.81
CA GLU A 149 -46.48 69.15 12.71
C GLU A 149 -47.88 68.74 12.27
N ASN A 150 -48.24 67.47 12.48
CA ASN A 150 -49.52 66.96 13.02
C ASN A 150 -49.48 65.42 12.95
N SER A 151 -49.37 64.71 14.08
CA SER A 151 -50.49 64.06 14.82
C SER A 151 -51.43 63.28 13.88
N GLU A 152 -51.50 61.95 13.92
CA GLU A 152 -52.12 61.15 14.98
C GLU A 152 -51.72 59.66 14.87
N SER A 153 -51.88 58.95 15.99
CA SER A 153 -51.50 57.56 16.24
C SER A 153 -52.64 56.55 16.03
N CYS A 154 -52.21 55.31 15.76
CA CYS A 154 -52.75 54.02 16.22
C CYS A 154 -53.98 53.37 15.56
N GLU A 155 -53.79 52.05 15.35
CA GLU A 155 -54.76 50.94 15.39
C GLU A 155 -55.77 50.81 14.24
N ASP A 156 -55.51 49.85 13.34
CA ASP A 156 -56.35 48.65 13.15
C ASP A 156 -56.09 47.99 11.80
N ARG A 157 -55.74 46.69 11.82
CA ARG A 157 -56.35 45.61 11.03
C ARG A 157 -55.50 44.34 11.11
N ARG A 158 -55.85 43.49 12.07
CA ARG A 158 -55.60 42.04 12.04
C ARG A 158 -56.91 41.30 11.82
N ASN A 159 -56.79 40.26 11.00
CA ASN A 159 -57.50 38.97 11.01
C ASN A 159 -58.99 38.90 10.63
N GLN A 160 -59.27 38.13 9.58
CA GLN A 160 -59.89 36.78 9.59
C GLN A 160 -60.03 36.32 8.12
N GLU A 161 -59.42 35.19 7.69
CA GLU A 161 -59.97 33.80 7.72
C GLU A 161 -61.31 33.68 6.95
N ASN A 162 -61.67 32.66 6.16
CA ASN A 162 -61.18 31.33 5.79
C ASN A 162 -62.11 30.80 4.66
N SER A 163 -61.66 29.91 3.78
CA SER A 163 -62.45 28.72 3.32
C SER A 163 -61.66 27.84 2.32
N GLU A 164 -61.42 26.59 2.71
CA GLU A 164 -61.54 25.30 1.95
C GLU A 164 -60.91 25.16 0.55
N SER A 165 -60.34 24.03 0.07
CA SER A 165 -60.08 22.66 0.52
C SER A 165 -59.07 22.01 -0.47
N CYS A 166 -58.56 20.82 -0.16
CA CYS A 166 -57.68 20.02 -1.01
C CYS A 166 -58.42 19.41 -2.20
N GLU A 167 -57.86 19.53 -3.42
CA GLU A 167 -57.79 18.52 -4.50
C GLU A 167 -57.20 19.20 -5.76
N ASP A 168 -55.93 18.91 -6.09
CA ASP A 168 -55.53 18.31 -7.37
C ASP A 168 -54.03 18.47 -7.64
N ARG A 169 -53.39 17.31 -7.78
CA ARG A 169 -52.06 17.16 -8.37
C ARG A 169 -52.23 17.11 -9.89
N ARG A 170 -51.42 17.88 -10.60
CA ARG A 170 -50.52 17.47 -11.71
C ARG A 170 -50.44 18.55 -12.77
N SER A 171 -49.22 18.66 -13.31
CA SER A 171 -48.86 19.22 -14.61
C SER A 171 -48.51 20.72 -14.58
N GLN A 172 -47.21 21.00 -14.44
CA GLN A 172 -46.42 21.90 -15.32
C GLN A 172 -45.17 22.37 -14.57
N GLU A 173 -44.18 21.48 -14.46
CA GLU A 173 -42.77 21.89 -14.46
C GLU A 173 -42.36 21.92 -15.93
N ASN A 174 -42.22 23.13 -16.49
CA ASN A 174 -41.35 23.49 -17.61
C ASN A 174 -41.60 24.96 -17.98
N SER A 175 -40.88 25.86 -17.32
CA SER A 175 -40.45 27.12 -17.92
C SER A 175 -39.22 27.61 -17.17
N GLU A 176 -38.07 27.29 -17.74
CA GLU A 176 -36.81 27.97 -17.48
C GLU A 176 -36.93 29.48 -17.80
N ASP A 177 -36.02 30.22 -17.17
CA ASP A 177 -35.46 31.50 -17.61
C ASP A 177 -36.29 32.78 -17.47
N LEU A 178 -36.03 33.46 -16.35
CA LEU A 178 -35.78 34.90 -16.27
C LEU A 178 -34.95 35.18 -14.99
N GLU A 179 -33.71 34.70 -14.95
CA GLU A 179 -32.74 35.08 -13.92
C GLU A 179 -32.32 36.55 -14.10
N SER A 180 -32.40 37.32 -13.02
CA SER A 180 -32.05 38.75 -12.99
C SER A 180 -30.57 38.98 -13.35
N HIS A 181 -30.28 40.09 -14.06
CA HIS A 181 -28.91 40.45 -14.47
C HIS A 181 -27.90 40.57 -13.30
N GLN A 182 -28.35 40.70 -12.05
CA GLN A 182 -27.49 40.71 -10.87
C GLN A 182 -26.89 39.33 -10.52
N ASP A 183 -27.59 38.23 -10.82
CA ASP A 183 -27.05 36.87 -10.60
C ASP A 183 -25.98 36.49 -11.63
N HIS A 184 -26.06 37.05 -12.85
CA HIS A 184 -25.11 36.79 -13.91
C HIS A 184 -23.74 37.47 -13.68
N GLU A 185 -23.69 38.64 -13.04
CA GLU A 185 -22.43 39.27 -12.62
C GLU A 185 -21.82 38.59 -11.38
N ASN A 186 -22.65 38.14 -10.43
CA ASN A 186 -22.18 37.40 -9.26
C ASN A 186 -21.55 36.03 -9.60
N ARG A 187 -21.96 35.38 -10.71
CA ARG A 187 -21.30 34.15 -11.21
C ARG A 187 -19.91 34.40 -11.79
N LYS A 188 -19.61 35.57 -12.38
CA LYS A 188 -18.30 35.89 -12.99
C LYS A 188 -17.16 36.04 -11.97
N ASN A 189 -17.48 36.27 -10.69
CA ASN A 189 -16.49 36.48 -9.62
C ASN A 189 -16.36 35.30 -8.65
N ARG A 190 -16.95 34.14 -8.97
CA ARG A 190 -16.80 32.95 -8.15
C ARG A 190 -15.42 32.36 -8.38
N ILE A 191 -14.49 32.53 -7.44
CA ILE A 191 -13.22 31.80 -7.40
C ILE A 191 -13.55 30.30 -7.33
N VAL A 192 -13.52 29.62 -8.48
CA VAL A 192 -13.69 28.17 -8.53
C VAL A 192 -12.35 27.55 -8.15
N PRO A 193 -12.28 26.60 -7.19
CA PRO A 193 -11.05 25.88 -6.89
C PRO A 193 -10.52 25.24 -8.16
N TYR A 194 -9.27 25.56 -8.52
CA TYR A 194 -8.53 24.78 -9.51
C TYR A 194 -7.42 24.04 -8.78
N ILE A 195 -7.80 22.88 -8.26
CA ILE A 195 -6.89 21.86 -7.75
C ILE A 195 -7.13 20.65 -8.65
N ASP A 196 -6.08 20.15 -9.28
CA ASP A 196 -6.11 18.90 -10.03
C ASP A 196 -4.94 18.00 -9.62
N TYR A 197 -4.84 16.87 -10.30
CA TYR A 197 -3.80 15.88 -10.06
C TYR A 197 -3.31 15.26 -11.36
N ASP A 198 -2.07 14.77 -11.35
CA ASP A 198 -1.52 13.92 -12.40
C ASP A 198 -0.74 12.75 -11.76
N ILE A 199 -0.76 11.60 -12.42
CA ILE A 199 -0.10 10.37 -11.96
C ILE A 199 0.73 9.85 -13.15
N PRO A 200 2.03 9.54 -12.97
CA PRO A 200 2.87 9.03 -14.04
C PRO A 200 2.43 7.62 -14.47
N HIS A 201 2.52 7.34 -15.77
CA HIS A 201 2.29 5.99 -16.26
C HIS A 201 3.54 5.12 -16.08
N ARG A 202 3.41 4.00 -15.34
CA ARG A 202 4.54 3.14 -14.92
C ARG A 202 5.50 2.76 -16.05
N ILE A 203 4.98 2.47 -17.24
CA ILE A 203 5.77 2.00 -18.38
C ILE A 203 6.45 3.16 -19.12
N THR A 204 5.68 4.19 -19.49
CA THR A 204 6.14 5.25 -20.39
C THR A 204 6.86 6.39 -19.67
N ASP A 205 6.55 6.61 -18.40
CA ASP A 205 6.98 7.78 -17.63
C ASP A 205 7.99 7.41 -16.56
N GLY A 206 8.00 6.14 -16.17
CA GLY A 206 8.73 5.67 -15.00
C GLY A 206 8.10 6.22 -13.72
N TYR A 207 8.95 6.40 -12.71
CA TYR A 207 8.56 6.71 -11.34
C TYR A 207 8.54 8.23 -11.08
N GLY A 208 7.50 8.70 -10.39
CA GLY A 208 7.39 10.09 -9.90
C GLY A 208 7.37 11.20 -10.96
N ILE A 209 7.55 12.44 -10.49
CA ILE A 209 7.57 13.64 -11.34
C ILE A 209 8.73 13.64 -12.35
N ASN A 210 8.45 14.01 -13.60
CA ASN A 210 9.45 14.18 -14.65
C ASN A 210 9.27 15.53 -15.39
N VAL A 211 10.29 15.89 -16.18
CA VAL A 211 10.35 17.16 -16.95
C VAL A 211 9.12 17.34 -17.84
N ARG A 212 8.66 16.28 -18.50
CA ARG A 212 7.50 16.33 -19.42
C ARG A 212 6.20 16.66 -18.67
N MET A 213 6.02 16.12 -17.46
CA MET A 213 4.86 16.45 -16.61
C MET A 213 4.90 17.92 -16.16
N VAL A 214 6.09 18.45 -15.86
CA VAL A 214 6.28 19.87 -15.51
C VAL A 214 5.95 20.77 -16.70
N ASP A 215 6.50 20.48 -17.89
CA ASP A 215 6.21 21.24 -19.10
C ASP A 215 4.70 21.21 -19.45
N LYS A 216 4.05 20.06 -19.28
CA LYS A 216 2.59 19.92 -19.44
C LYS A 216 1.84 20.80 -18.43
N ALA A 217 2.21 20.76 -17.15
CA ALA A 217 1.58 21.60 -16.13
C ALA A 217 1.75 23.09 -16.43
N TYR A 218 2.93 23.52 -16.87
CA TYR A 218 3.16 24.89 -17.29
C TYR A 218 2.30 25.29 -18.50
N ALA A 219 2.21 24.44 -19.52
CA ALA A 219 1.38 24.67 -20.71
C ALA A 219 -0.12 24.82 -20.35
N GLU A 220 -0.59 24.12 -19.32
CA GLU A 220 -1.97 24.19 -18.82
C GLU A 220 -2.20 25.36 -17.83
N GLY A 221 -1.15 26.17 -17.60
CA GLY A 221 -1.18 27.38 -16.77
C GLY A 221 -1.20 27.08 -15.26
N ILE A 222 -0.70 25.92 -14.84
CA ILE A 222 -0.50 25.62 -13.42
C ILE A 222 0.53 26.59 -12.84
N ASP A 223 0.26 27.10 -11.63
CA ASP A 223 1.17 28.02 -10.94
C ASP A 223 1.99 27.30 -9.87
N THR A 224 1.37 26.34 -9.18
CA THR A 224 1.98 25.62 -8.06
C THR A 224 1.85 24.11 -8.25
N ILE A 225 2.97 23.40 -8.13
CA ILE A 225 3.02 21.94 -8.04
C ILE A 225 3.30 21.55 -6.59
N ILE A 226 2.58 20.54 -6.09
CA ILE A 226 2.95 19.81 -4.88
C ILE A 226 3.12 18.33 -5.24
N THR A 227 4.30 17.76 -4.97
CA THR A 227 4.50 16.31 -5.13
C THR A 227 4.03 15.58 -3.88
N CYS A 228 3.63 14.33 -4.01
CA CYS A 228 3.48 13.42 -2.89
C CYS A 228 4.01 12.03 -3.21
N ASP A 229 4.70 11.44 -2.25
CA ASP A 229 5.36 10.14 -2.40
C ASP A 229 6.35 10.11 -3.58
N ASN A 230 6.91 11.27 -3.94
CA ASN A 230 7.97 11.39 -4.93
C ASN A 230 8.61 12.79 -4.89
N GLY A 231 9.72 12.93 -5.60
CA GLY A 231 10.33 14.22 -5.93
C GLY A 231 11.64 14.52 -5.22
N ILE A 232 12.01 13.79 -4.15
CA ILE A 232 13.26 14.04 -3.40
C ILE A 232 14.52 13.85 -4.24
N ALA A 233 14.43 13.00 -5.28
CA ALA A 233 15.51 12.73 -6.23
C ALA A 233 15.28 13.34 -7.63
N ALA A 234 14.19 14.08 -7.85
CA ALA A 234 13.78 14.54 -9.17
C ALA A 234 14.39 15.91 -9.56
N PHE A 235 15.73 16.05 -9.43
CA PHE A 235 16.44 17.31 -9.69
C PHE A 235 16.06 17.95 -11.04
N PRO A 236 16.11 17.25 -12.19
CA PRO A 236 15.83 17.89 -13.48
C PRO A 236 14.40 18.44 -13.57
N ALA A 237 13.43 17.74 -12.99
CA ALA A 237 12.03 18.17 -13.01
C ALA A 237 11.81 19.38 -12.07
N VAL A 238 12.41 19.36 -10.88
CA VAL A 238 12.30 20.48 -9.92
C VAL A 238 13.00 21.71 -10.47
N GLU A 239 14.21 21.59 -11.01
CA GLU A 239 14.94 22.68 -11.66
C GLU A 239 14.14 23.27 -12.81
N ARG A 240 13.56 22.40 -13.67
CA ARG A 240 12.70 22.85 -14.76
C ARG A 240 11.49 23.66 -14.27
N ALA A 241 10.84 23.23 -13.19
CA ALA A 241 9.72 23.98 -12.61
C ALA A 241 10.17 25.37 -12.12
N LYS A 242 11.36 25.46 -11.52
CA LYS A 242 11.96 26.75 -11.10
C LYS A 242 12.31 27.65 -12.29
N GLU A 243 12.90 27.11 -13.36
CA GLU A 243 13.19 27.85 -14.59
C GLU A 243 11.94 28.46 -15.22
N LEU A 244 10.82 27.72 -15.18
CA LEU A 244 9.52 28.16 -15.69
C LEU A 244 8.79 29.12 -14.74
N GLY A 245 9.39 29.47 -13.60
CA GLY A 245 8.81 30.38 -12.61
C GLY A 245 7.66 29.78 -11.81
N MET A 246 7.49 28.45 -11.84
CA MET A 246 6.48 27.76 -11.05
C MET A 246 6.92 27.68 -9.58
N THR A 247 5.93 27.57 -8.69
CA THR A 247 6.17 27.19 -7.30
C THR A 247 6.11 25.68 -7.18
N ILE A 248 7.08 25.08 -6.49
CA ILE A 248 7.13 23.63 -6.29
C ILE A 248 7.39 23.30 -4.82
N ILE A 249 6.50 22.50 -4.24
CA ILE A 249 6.64 21.91 -2.91
C ILE A 249 6.86 20.42 -3.11
N VAL A 250 7.95 19.89 -2.56
CA VAL A 250 8.24 18.46 -2.59
C VAL A 250 7.79 17.84 -1.28
N THR A 251 6.93 16.81 -1.33
CA THR A 251 6.63 15.98 -0.16
C THR A 251 6.94 14.52 -0.48
N ASP A 252 7.83 13.92 0.31
CA ASP A 252 8.40 12.60 0.03
C ASP A 252 8.87 11.94 1.34
N HIS A 253 9.26 10.68 1.25
CA HIS A 253 9.80 9.88 2.34
C HIS A 253 10.93 8.93 1.90
N HIS A 254 11.29 8.93 0.63
CA HIS A 254 12.38 8.13 0.07
C HIS A 254 13.74 8.56 0.61
N ASP A 255 14.76 7.72 0.41
CA ASP A 255 16.10 8.05 0.87
C ASP A 255 16.64 9.28 0.13
N VAL A 256 17.08 10.26 0.91
CA VAL A 256 17.65 11.51 0.38
C VAL A 256 18.94 11.18 -0.38
N PRO A 257 19.08 11.59 -1.65
CA PRO A 257 20.29 11.33 -2.43
C PRO A 257 21.53 11.90 -1.76
N TYR A 258 22.67 11.18 -1.82
CA TYR A 258 23.94 11.65 -1.27
C TYR A 258 25.12 11.16 -2.11
N ASP A 259 26.21 11.94 -2.08
CA ASP A 259 27.52 11.49 -2.56
C ASP A 259 28.36 11.00 -1.38
N ILE A 260 29.26 10.05 -1.63
CA ILE A 260 30.28 9.64 -0.67
C ILE A 260 31.56 10.40 -1.02
N VAL A 261 32.09 11.17 -0.08
CA VAL A 261 33.33 11.95 -0.25
C VAL A 261 34.37 11.55 0.81
N PRO A 262 35.68 11.58 0.49
CA PRO A 262 36.74 11.39 1.48
C PRO A 262 36.68 12.48 2.55
N ASP A 263 36.96 12.13 3.82
CA ASP A 263 36.95 13.10 4.93
C ASP A 263 37.94 14.26 4.74
N THR A 264 38.96 14.09 3.89
CA THR A 264 39.97 15.13 3.58
C THR A 264 39.44 16.27 2.71
N ASP A 265 38.35 16.03 1.99
CA ASP A 265 37.80 16.98 1.00
C ASP A 265 36.61 17.79 1.56
N VAL A 266 36.32 17.62 2.85
CA VAL A 266 35.26 18.34 3.56
C VAL A 266 35.81 19.67 4.07
N GLU A 267 35.40 20.79 3.46
CA GLU A 267 35.66 22.12 4.04
C GLU A 267 35.08 22.19 5.46
N PRO A 268 35.77 22.83 6.43
CA PRO A 268 35.33 22.90 7.82
C PRO A 268 34.07 23.78 7.96
N GLY A 269 32.91 23.20 7.68
CA GLY A 269 31.59 23.83 7.79
C GLY A 269 30.71 23.04 8.75
N ASN A 270 30.30 23.69 9.85
CA ASN A 270 29.32 23.29 10.87
C ASN A 270 29.06 21.78 11.00
N THR A 271 29.97 21.08 11.67
CA THR A 271 29.69 19.78 12.27
C THR A 271 28.64 19.94 13.37
N ALA A 272 27.40 19.54 13.10
CA ALA A 272 26.40 19.37 14.14
C ALA A 272 26.76 18.13 14.97
N ASN A 273 27.50 18.32 16.05
CA ASN A 273 27.61 17.32 17.10
C ASN A 273 26.21 17.17 17.74
N SER A 274 25.67 15.96 17.69
CA SER A 274 24.49 15.57 18.46
C SER A 274 24.86 15.51 19.95
N GLY A 275 24.70 16.64 20.64
CA GLY A 275 24.85 16.75 22.08
C GLY A 275 24.60 18.18 22.60
N ASP A 276 23.47 18.35 23.29
CA ASP A 276 23.09 19.42 24.23
C ASP A 276 22.91 20.89 23.78
N THR A 277 21.65 21.33 23.94
CA THR A 277 21.10 22.65 24.35
C THR A 277 21.46 23.96 23.64
N ALA A 278 20.37 24.61 23.18
CA ALA A 278 20.02 26.03 23.29
C ALA A 278 20.73 27.13 22.44
N ASN A 279 19.91 27.72 21.57
CA ASN A 279 19.68 29.16 21.35
C ASN A 279 20.82 30.03 20.74
N SER A 280 20.66 30.47 19.48
CA SER A 280 20.58 31.90 19.09
C SER A 280 20.35 32.04 17.58
N GLY A 281 19.75 33.14 17.13
CA GLY A 281 19.29 33.33 15.76
C GLY A 281 20.22 34.10 14.82
N ASN A 282 19.59 34.39 13.67
CA ASN A 282 19.85 35.43 12.66
C ASN A 282 20.64 35.09 11.37
N THR A 283 19.88 35.24 10.26
CA THR A 283 20.17 35.94 8.98
C THR A 283 21.45 35.64 8.18
N ALA A 284 21.29 35.10 6.97
CA ALA A 284 21.37 35.83 5.68
C ALA A 284 21.89 34.96 4.50
N ASN A 285 21.19 35.11 3.37
CA ASN A 285 21.51 34.88 1.95
C ASN A 285 22.91 34.41 1.52
N SER A 286 22.94 33.33 0.72
CA SER A 286 23.79 33.20 -0.47
C SER A 286 23.22 32.16 -1.44
N ASP A 287 23.22 32.50 -2.73
CA ASP A 287 22.81 31.68 -3.88
C ASP A 287 23.81 30.52 -4.12
N ASP A 288 23.56 29.37 -3.49
CA ASP A 288 24.15 28.10 -3.90
C ASP A 288 23.01 27.09 -4.06
N THR A 289 22.76 26.67 -5.30
CA THR A 289 21.55 25.93 -5.72
C THR A 289 21.49 24.48 -5.27
N THR A 290 22.44 24.04 -4.43
CA THR A 290 22.38 22.76 -3.72
C THR A 290 22.88 22.91 -2.29
N LYS A 291 21.96 22.93 -1.30
CA LYS A 291 22.37 22.84 0.11
C LYS A 291 22.91 21.44 0.37
N SER A 292 24.17 21.37 0.80
CA SER A 292 24.83 20.12 1.17
C SER A 292 25.03 20.01 2.69
N TYR A 293 24.78 18.82 3.23
CA TYR A 293 24.96 18.48 4.64
C TYR A 293 25.97 17.34 4.76
N ASN A 294 26.86 17.42 5.75
CA ASN A 294 27.94 16.46 5.98
C ASN A 294 27.69 15.65 7.26
N THR A 295 27.76 14.32 7.17
CA THR A 295 27.82 13.43 8.34
C THR A 295 29.00 12.46 8.23
N THR A 296 29.84 12.43 9.26
CA THR A 296 31.06 11.60 9.33
C THR A 296 30.72 10.18 9.80
N ASN A 297 31.16 9.16 9.06
CA ASN A 297 31.09 7.76 9.49
C ASN A 297 32.43 7.26 10.03
N SER A 298 32.38 6.19 10.84
CA SER A 298 33.52 5.56 11.53
C SER A 298 34.59 4.90 10.61
N GLY A 299 34.63 5.25 9.32
CA GLY A 299 35.46 4.63 8.29
C GLY A 299 36.24 5.60 7.39
N GLY A 300 36.31 6.90 7.71
CA GLY A 300 37.10 7.88 6.93
C GLY A 300 36.39 8.46 5.70
N THR A 301 35.06 8.30 5.60
CA THR A 301 34.23 8.84 4.51
C THR A 301 33.01 9.58 5.07
N THR A 302 32.63 10.65 4.38
CA THR A 302 31.52 11.54 4.74
C THR A 302 30.41 11.45 3.67
N ARG A 303 29.15 11.43 4.11
CA ARG A 303 28.00 11.54 3.20
C ARG A 303 27.67 13.01 2.96
N LYS A 304 27.67 13.43 1.70
CA LYS A 304 27.24 14.76 1.25
C LYS A 304 25.84 14.67 0.65
N TYR A 305 24.83 14.98 1.44
CA TYR A 305 23.43 14.91 1.00
C TYR A 305 23.09 16.01 -0.02
N LYS A 306 22.28 15.67 -1.02
CA LYS A 306 21.79 16.56 -2.07
C LYS A 306 20.29 16.79 -1.87
N ILE A 307 19.91 18.05 -1.72
CA ILE A 307 18.51 18.46 -1.60
C ILE A 307 18.08 19.18 -2.87
N VAL A 308 16.94 18.77 -3.43
CA VAL A 308 16.34 19.41 -4.62
C VAL A 308 16.00 20.88 -4.35
N PRO A 309 16.14 21.77 -5.36
CA PRO A 309 15.97 23.22 -5.19
C PRO A 309 14.48 23.65 -5.20
N ALA A 310 13.64 22.99 -4.41
CA ALA A 310 12.21 23.30 -4.30
C ALA A 310 11.94 24.48 -3.34
N ASP A 311 10.76 25.09 -3.43
CA ASP A 311 10.34 26.17 -2.51
C ASP A 311 10.14 25.66 -1.09
N ALA A 312 9.80 24.38 -0.92
CA ALA A 312 9.83 23.64 0.34
C ALA A 312 10.09 22.16 0.05
N VAL A 313 10.94 21.51 0.85
CA VAL A 313 11.18 20.05 0.78
C VAL A 313 10.77 19.44 2.11
N ILE A 314 9.68 18.70 2.11
CA ILE A 314 9.07 18.10 3.31
C ILE A 314 9.35 16.61 3.26
N ASP A 315 10.32 16.19 4.06
CA ASP A 315 10.74 14.80 4.16
C ASP A 315 11.35 14.58 5.56
N HIS A 316 10.94 13.52 6.24
CA HIS A 316 11.41 13.22 7.59
C HIS A 316 12.84 12.69 7.61
N LYS A 317 13.36 12.12 6.52
CA LYS A 317 14.73 11.59 6.38
C LYS A 317 15.78 12.65 6.02
N GLN A 318 15.38 13.92 5.85
CA GLN A 318 16.35 14.99 5.72
C GLN A 318 17.35 15.02 6.89
N PRO A 319 18.67 15.18 6.63
CA PRO A 319 19.71 15.04 7.66
C PRO A 319 19.53 15.92 8.91
N ASP A 320 18.97 17.12 8.73
CA ASP A 320 18.73 18.12 9.79
C ASP A 320 17.27 18.16 10.28
N CYS A 321 16.42 17.24 9.82
CA CYS A 321 15.01 17.16 10.21
C CYS A 321 14.84 16.61 11.63
N GLN A 322 14.11 17.33 12.47
CA GLN A 322 13.91 16.99 13.89
C GLN A 322 12.71 16.08 14.15
N TYR A 323 11.97 15.70 13.09
CA TYR A 323 10.80 14.84 13.22
C TYR A 323 11.19 13.45 13.76
N PRO A 324 10.61 12.95 14.87
CA PRO A 324 11.09 11.73 15.53
C PRO A 324 10.93 10.45 14.70
N CYS A 325 9.78 10.26 14.06
CA CYS A 325 9.50 9.06 13.27
C CYS A 325 10.10 9.17 11.87
N LYS A 326 11.13 8.37 11.57
CA LYS A 326 11.85 8.34 10.27
C LYS A 326 11.32 7.29 9.28
N GLU A 327 10.13 6.77 9.55
CA GLU A 327 9.55 5.61 8.87
C GLU A 327 8.12 5.89 8.38
N LEU A 328 7.70 7.16 8.27
CA LEU A 328 6.42 7.48 7.63
C LEU A 328 6.48 7.13 6.14
N CYS A 329 5.38 6.61 5.61
CA CYS A 329 5.15 6.56 4.17
C CYS A 329 4.76 7.96 3.63
N GLY A 330 4.72 8.14 2.32
CA GLY A 330 4.25 9.34 1.64
C GLY A 330 2.87 9.80 2.10
N ALA A 331 1.92 8.87 2.31
CA ALA A 331 0.59 9.23 2.81
C ALA A 331 0.64 9.76 4.24
N GLY A 332 1.62 9.32 5.04
CA GLY A 332 1.91 9.84 6.37
C GLY A 332 2.37 11.30 6.32
N VAL A 333 3.28 11.62 5.38
CA VAL A 333 3.72 13.00 5.16
C VAL A 333 2.56 13.87 4.68
N ALA A 334 1.77 13.40 3.71
CA ALA A 334 0.56 14.09 3.22
C ALA A 334 -0.46 14.33 4.34
N PHE A 335 -0.71 13.33 5.19
CA PHE A 335 -1.61 13.44 6.34
C PHE A 335 -1.14 14.52 7.31
N LYS A 336 0.16 14.53 7.66
CA LYS A 336 0.76 15.54 8.56
C LYS A 336 0.69 16.95 7.94
N PHE A 337 0.87 17.07 6.63
CA PHE A 337 0.72 18.32 5.91
C PHE A 337 -0.71 18.86 5.98
N ILE A 338 -1.72 18.01 5.74
CA ILE A 338 -3.13 18.38 5.88
C ILE A 338 -3.51 18.69 7.33
N GLN A 339 -2.99 17.93 8.30
CA GLN A 339 -3.19 18.18 9.73
C GLN A 339 -2.75 19.61 10.11
N LEU A 340 -1.53 20.01 9.71
CA LEU A 340 -1.03 21.35 10.01
C LEU A 340 -1.78 22.43 9.21
N LEU A 341 -2.10 22.18 7.94
CA LEU A 341 -2.89 23.10 7.13
C LEU A 341 -4.27 23.37 7.74
N PHE A 342 -4.97 22.33 8.20
CA PHE A 342 -6.27 22.47 8.88
C PHE A 342 -6.13 23.38 10.10
N ARG A 343 -5.14 23.12 10.96
CA ARG A 343 -4.84 23.96 12.13
C ARG A 343 -4.59 25.42 11.73
N MET A 344 -3.79 25.65 10.68
CA MET A 344 -3.45 27.00 10.20
C MET A 344 -4.61 27.72 9.49
N SER A 345 -5.58 26.99 8.93
CA SER A 345 -6.77 27.54 8.28
C SER A 345 -8.01 27.55 9.20
N GLY A 346 -7.85 27.23 10.48
CA GLY A 346 -8.97 27.19 11.44
C GLY A 346 -9.99 26.07 11.21
N ILE A 347 -9.62 25.01 10.48
CA ILE A 347 -10.42 23.78 10.39
C ILE A 347 -10.09 22.92 11.62
N PRO A 348 -11.10 22.42 12.36
CA PRO A 348 -10.87 21.53 13.50
C PRO A 348 -9.98 20.33 13.13
N GLU A 349 -8.89 20.16 13.87
CA GLU A 349 -7.87 19.15 13.56
C GLU A 349 -8.43 17.73 13.54
N LYS A 350 -9.44 17.43 14.37
CA LYS A 350 -10.16 16.14 14.38
C LYS A 350 -10.71 15.72 13.01
N GLU A 351 -10.94 16.67 12.10
CA GLU A 351 -11.43 16.39 10.75
C GLU A 351 -10.39 15.66 9.89
N VAL A 352 -9.10 15.73 10.24
CA VAL A 352 -8.05 14.95 9.56
C VAL A 352 -8.29 13.43 9.71
N MET A 353 -9.05 13.01 10.74
CA MET A 353 -9.40 11.61 10.96
C MET A 353 -10.24 11.02 9.83
N GLU A 354 -10.86 11.84 8.98
CA GLU A 354 -11.49 11.40 7.72
C GLU A 354 -10.51 10.66 6.81
N TYR A 355 -9.21 10.91 6.95
CA TYR A 355 -8.15 10.38 6.10
C TYR A 355 -7.40 9.18 6.67
N ILE A 356 -7.72 8.75 7.91
CA ILE A 356 -6.94 7.73 8.62
C ILE A 356 -6.98 6.35 7.92
N GLU A 357 -8.07 6.01 7.23
CA GLU A 357 -8.22 4.74 6.52
C GLU A 357 -7.18 4.60 5.40
N TYR A 358 -7.02 5.66 4.61
CA TYR A 358 -6.08 5.74 3.51
C TYR A 358 -4.65 5.69 4.01
N LEU A 359 -4.34 6.45 5.07
CA LEU A 359 -3.03 6.42 5.73
C LEU A 359 -2.68 5.00 6.20
N GLY A 360 -3.61 4.32 6.88
CA GLY A 360 -3.35 2.95 7.36
C GLY A 360 -3.18 1.94 6.23
N ILE A 361 -3.92 2.07 5.13
CA ILE A 361 -3.73 1.26 3.92
C ILE A 361 -2.33 1.50 3.35
N ALA A 362 -1.97 2.76 3.11
CA ALA A 362 -0.68 3.15 2.58
C ALA A 362 0.49 2.63 3.42
N THR A 363 0.46 2.89 4.73
CA THR A 363 1.51 2.50 5.68
C THR A 363 1.79 0.99 5.62
N VAL A 364 0.75 0.17 5.52
CA VAL A 364 0.92 -1.29 5.43
C VAL A 364 1.39 -1.73 4.04
N CYS A 365 0.84 -1.12 2.98
CA CYS A 365 1.15 -1.48 1.60
C CYS A 365 2.54 -1.06 1.14
N ASP A 366 3.06 0.02 1.70
CA ASP A 366 4.43 0.49 1.52
C ASP A 366 5.41 -0.20 2.49
N VAL A 367 4.92 -1.18 3.25
CA VAL A 367 5.75 -2.07 4.07
C VAL A 367 6.58 -1.23 5.05
N MET A 368 5.92 -0.29 5.73
CA MET A 368 6.53 0.49 6.81
C MET A 368 6.59 -0.28 8.12
N ASN A 369 7.56 0.06 8.96
CA ASN A 369 7.64 -0.51 10.30
C ASN A 369 6.42 -0.06 11.13
N LEU A 370 5.66 -1.02 11.65
CA LEU A 370 4.48 -0.80 12.50
C LEU A 370 4.88 -0.59 13.97
N VAL A 371 5.73 0.41 14.17
CA VAL A 371 6.18 0.94 15.46
C VAL A 371 5.79 2.41 15.55
N ASP A 372 5.92 3.03 16.73
CA ASP A 372 5.67 4.47 16.91
C ASP A 372 4.28 4.88 16.35
N GLU A 373 4.15 6.08 15.78
CA GLU A 373 2.89 6.60 15.25
C GLU A 373 2.33 5.81 14.06
N ASN A 374 3.16 5.12 13.25
CA ASN A 374 2.67 4.23 12.19
C ASN A 374 1.75 3.15 12.76
N ARG A 375 2.13 2.59 13.92
CA ARG A 375 1.32 1.60 14.63
C ARG A 375 -0.02 2.19 15.04
N VAL A 376 -0.01 3.40 15.60
CA VAL A 376 -1.22 4.13 16.02
C VAL A 376 -2.15 4.35 14.83
N PHE A 377 -1.61 4.84 13.71
CA PHE A 377 -2.38 5.12 12.50
C PHE A 377 -3.04 3.87 11.94
N VAL A 378 -2.28 2.77 11.79
CA VAL A 378 -2.83 1.51 11.26
C VAL A 378 -3.88 0.94 12.23
N LYS A 379 -3.68 1.02 13.54
CA LYS A 379 -4.65 0.54 14.53
C LYS A 379 -5.97 1.31 14.46
N LEU A 380 -5.91 2.63 14.31
CA LEU A 380 -7.08 3.49 14.11
C LEU A 380 -7.76 3.23 12.76
N ALA A 381 -6.97 3.07 11.69
CA ALA A 381 -7.46 2.76 10.35
C ALA A 381 -8.24 1.44 10.31
N LEU A 382 -7.69 0.37 10.91
CA LEU A 382 -8.33 -0.95 10.95
C LEU A 382 -9.70 -0.92 11.66
N LYS A 383 -9.87 -0.08 12.68
CA LYS A 383 -11.16 0.12 13.33
C LYS A 383 -12.15 0.82 12.42
N ARG A 384 -11.69 1.88 11.74
CA ARG A 384 -12.55 2.71 10.89
C ARG A 384 -13.00 1.97 9.63
N LEU A 385 -12.09 1.21 9.00
CA LEU A 385 -12.35 0.43 7.79
C LEU A 385 -13.51 -0.56 7.91
N ARG A 386 -13.76 -1.13 9.10
CA ARG A 386 -14.91 -2.02 9.35
C ARG A 386 -16.25 -1.36 9.04
N HIS A 387 -16.29 -0.03 9.14
CA HIS A 387 -17.46 0.80 8.88
C HIS A 387 -17.07 2.02 8.04
N SER A 388 -16.29 1.80 6.97
CA SER A 388 -15.82 2.90 6.12
C SER A 388 -16.99 3.66 5.50
N SER A 389 -16.90 4.99 5.56
CA SER A 389 -17.82 5.91 4.88
C SER A 389 -17.48 6.08 3.40
N ASN A 390 -16.31 5.62 2.96
CA ASN A 390 -15.93 5.67 1.55
C ASN A 390 -16.65 4.56 0.79
N LYS A 391 -17.46 4.94 -0.19
CA LYS A 391 -18.31 4.00 -0.93
C LYS A 391 -17.49 2.96 -1.69
N GLY A 392 -16.38 3.37 -2.29
CA GLY A 392 -15.43 2.48 -2.97
C GLY A 392 -14.83 1.46 -2.01
N LEU A 393 -14.19 1.89 -0.93
CA LEU A 393 -13.58 0.98 0.05
C LEU A 393 -14.62 0.05 0.69
N ALA A 394 -15.81 0.55 1.03
CA ALA A 394 -16.89 -0.26 1.57
C ALA A 394 -17.34 -1.34 0.57
N ALA A 395 -17.45 -1.00 -0.72
CA ALA A 395 -17.74 -1.95 -1.79
C ALA A 395 -16.64 -2.99 -1.95
N LEU A 396 -15.37 -2.58 -1.97
CA LEU A 396 -14.22 -3.47 -2.10
C LEU A 396 -14.14 -4.46 -0.92
N ILE A 397 -14.34 -4.00 0.32
CA ILE A 397 -14.34 -4.83 1.53
C ILE A 397 -15.46 -5.89 1.48
N ARG A 398 -16.66 -5.47 1.07
CA ARG A 398 -17.83 -6.35 0.94
C ARG A 398 -17.60 -7.42 -0.15
N ASN A 399 -17.20 -7.00 -1.35
CA ASN A 399 -16.97 -7.91 -2.48
C ASN A 399 -15.74 -8.81 -2.30
N SER A 400 -14.80 -8.42 -1.43
CA SER A 400 -13.67 -9.28 -1.05
C SER A 400 -14.00 -10.29 0.07
N GLY A 401 -15.20 -10.24 0.65
CA GLY A 401 -15.63 -11.18 1.70
C GLY A 401 -14.91 -11.03 3.05
N ILE A 402 -14.40 -9.83 3.39
CA ILE A 402 -13.56 -9.59 4.58
C ILE A 402 -14.15 -8.65 5.62
N ALA A 403 -15.42 -8.25 5.48
CA ALA A 403 -16.07 -7.22 6.31
C ALA A 403 -15.89 -7.45 7.83
N ASP A 404 -16.03 -8.68 8.30
CA ASP A 404 -16.04 -9.00 9.73
C ASP A 404 -14.66 -9.17 10.37
N ARG A 405 -13.58 -9.25 9.57
CA ARG A 405 -12.24 -9.60 10.05
C ARG A 405 -11.14 -8.82 9.34
N ILE A 406 -11.15 -7.49 9.39
CA ILE A 406 -10.07 -6.68 8.79
C ILE A 406 -8.83 -6.65 9.70
N SER A 407 -7.66 -6.91 9.12
CA SER A 407 -6.35 -6.84 9.77
C SER A 407 -5.33 -6.27 8.78
N SER A 408 -4.13 -5.95 9.25
CA SER A 408 -3.00 -5.54 8.40
C SER A 408 -2.71 -6.54 7.27
N PHE A 409 -2.92 -7.85 7.50
CA PHE A 409 -2.81 -8.85 6.44
C PHE A 409 -3.78 -8.55 5.29
N HIS A 410 -5.03 -8.20 5.59
CA HIS A 410 -6.02 -7.88 4.56
C HIS A 410 -5.69 -6.57 3.82
N LEU A 411 -5.07 -5.59 4.49
CA LEU A 411 -4.57 -4.38 3.82
C LEU A 411 -3.45 -4.74 2.84
N GLY A 412 -2.42 -5.46 3.29
CA GLY A 412 -1.25 -5.79 2.47
C GLY A 412 -1.49 -6.83 1.37
N PHE A 413 -2.44 -7.75 1.55
CA PHE A 413 -2.63 -8.91 0.66
C PHE A 413 -3.96 -8.94 -0.10
N ILE A 414 -4.93 -8.09 0.24
CA ILE A 414 -6.23 -8.01 -0.45
C ILE A 414 -6.50 -6.60 -0.96
N ILE A 415 -6.72 -5.64 -0.05
CA ILE A 415 -7.14 -4.28 -0.40
C ILE A 415 -6.06 -3.55 -1.22
N GLY A 416 -4.84 -3.48 -0.68
CA GLY A 416 -3.69 -2.87 -1.33
C GLY A 416 -3.43 -3.45 -2.71
N PRO A 417 -3.31 -4.78 -2.87
CA PRO A 417 -3.15 -5.40 -4.19
C PRO A 417 -4.26 -5.09 -5.19
N CYS A 418 -5.53 -4.94 -4.76
CA CYS A 418 -6.60 -4.49 -5.66
C CYS A 418 -6.36 -3.06 -6.17
N ILE A 419 -6.02 -2.12 -5.29
CA ILE A 419 -5.71 -0.73 -5.65
C ILE A 419 -4.43 -0.66 -6.52
N ASN A 420 -3.42 -1.46 -6.20
CA ASN A 420 -2.17 -1.53 -6.96
C ASN A 420 -2.31 -2.23 -8.31
N ALA A 421 -3.35 -3.04 -8.52
CA ALA A 421 -3.48 -3.86 -9.73
C ALA A 421 -3.71 -2.97 -10.96
N ALA A 422 -4.50 -1.90 -10.83
CA ALA A 422 -4.74 -0.94 -11.91
C ALA A 422 -3.42 -0.32 -12.40
N GLY A 423 -2.62 0.31 -11.54
CA GLY A 423 -1.32 0.89 -11.94
C GLY A 423 -0.24 -0.12 -12.40
N ARG A 424 -0.52 -1.43 -12.36
CA ARG A 424 0.38 -2.49 -12.85
C ARG A 424 -0.02 -3.06 -14.20
N LEU A 425 -1.29 -2.97 -14.57
CA LEU A 425 -1.86 -3.56 -15.78
C LEU A 425 -2.55 -2.51 -16.67
N ASP A 426 -2.80 -1.30 -16.16
CA ASP A 426 -3.54 -0.21 -16.79
C ASP A 426 -3.13 1.16 -16.15
N ASP A 427 -4.01 2.18 -16.16
CA ASP A 427 -3.80 3.49 -15.56
C ASP A 427 -4.09 3.53 -14.04
N ALA A 428 -3.15 4.05 -13.25
CA ALA A 428 -3.30 4.25 -11.81
C ALA A 428 -4.39 5.28 -11.44
N ARG A 429 -4.82 6.14 -12.37
CA ARG A 429 -5.95 7.05 -12.17
C ARG A 429 -7.24 6.33 -11.84
N THR A 430 -7.45 5.13 -12.37
CA THR A 430 -8.61 4.28 -12.07
C THR A 430 -8.75 4.04 -10.56
N SER A 431 -7.64 3.82 -9.86
CA SER A 431 -7.64 3.63 -8.41
C SER A 431 -7.98 4.91 -7.64
N LEU A 432 -7.49 6.07 -8.08
CA LEU A 432 -7.82 7.34 -7.44
C LEU A 432 -9.30 7.70 -7.67
N GLU A 433 -9.81 7.52 -8.89
CA GLU A 433 -11.22 7.72 -9.23
C GLU A 433 -12.14 6.78 -8.43
N PHE A 434 -11.74 5.53 -8.23
CA PHE A 434 -12.41 4.60 -7.33
C PHE A 434 -12.53 5.15 -5.90
N LEU A 435 -11.47 5.74 -5.34
CA LEU A 435 -11.51 6.33 -4.01
C LEU A 435 -12.36 7.61 -3.96
N LEU A 436 -12.39 8.38 -5.06
CA LEU A 436 -13.14 9.62 -5.19
C LEU A 436 -14.63 9.42 -5.49
N GLU A 437 -15.05 8.21 -5.85
CA GLU A 437 -16.41 7.93 -6.27
C GLU A 437 -17.43 8.19 -5.15
N GLU A 438 -18.45 8.99 -5.48
CA GLU A 438 -19.52 9.39 -4.56
C GLU A 438 -20.85 8.72 -4.91
N ASP A 439 -20.99 8.05 -6.07
CA ASP A 439 -22.14 7.21 -6.40
C ASP A 439 -21.93 5.75 -5.94
N SER A 440 -22.93 5.19 -5.25
CA SER A 440 -22.79 3.84 -4.67
C SER A 440 -22.77 2.73 -5.71
N PHE A 441 -23.50 2.90 -6.83
CA PHE A 441 -23.57 1.91 -7.90
C PHE A 441 -22.29 1.92 -8.74
N VAL A 442 -21.78 3.11 -9.07
CA VAL A 442 -20.50 3.27 -9.77
C VAL A 442 -19.34 2.75 -8.91
N ALA A 443 -19.36 3.05 -7.60
CA ALA A 443 -18.35 2.55 -6.65
C ALA A 443 -18.32 1.01 -6.59
N GLU A 444 -19.49 0.36 -6.60
CA GLU A 444 -19.60 -1.10 -6.64
C GLU A 444 -18.98 -1.67 -7.91
N THR A 445 -19.29 -1.06 -9.06
CA THR A 445 -18.80 -1.49 -10.38
C THR A 445 -17.26 -1.39 -10.43
N ARG A 446 -16.70 -0.26 -10.03
CA ARG A 446 -15.24 -0.05 -9.95
C ARG A 446 -14.56 -1.00 -8.97
N ALA A 447 -15.19 -1.31 -7.84
CA ALA A 447 -14.65 -2.28 -6.88
C ALA A 447 -14.53 -3.68 -7.49
N VAL A 448 -15.55 -4.14 -8.22
CA VAL A 448 -15.55 -5.43 -8.91
C VAL A 448 -14.48 -5.46 -10.01
N GLU A 449 -14.35 -4.37 -10.77
CA GLU A 449 -13.30 -4.22 -11.78
C GLU A 449 -11.90 -4.37 -11.19
N LEU A 450 -11.58 -3.65 -10.10
CA LEU A 450 -10.29 -3.78 -9.41
C LEU A 450 -10.03 -5.20 -8.87
N ILE A 451 -11.07 -5.89 -8.40
CA ILE A 451 -10.96 -7.29 -7.97
C ILE A 451 -10.59 -8.19 -9.15
N ASN A 452 -11.24 -8.01 -10.30
CA ASN A 452 -10.99 -8.80 -11.51
C ASN A 452 -9.56 -8.58 -12.02
N ILE A 453 -9.13 -7.32 -12.18
CA ILE A 453 -7.75 -6.97 -12.58
C ILE A 453 -6.73 -7.59 -11.62
N ASN A 454 -7.00 -7.57 -10.31
CA ASN A 454 -6.13 -8.20 -9.32
C ASN A 454 -6.12 -9.73 -9.39
N ASN A 455 -7.24 -10.36 -9.77
CA ASN A 455 -7.30 -11.82 -9.96
C ASN A 455 -6.50 -12.24 -11.19
N GLU A 456 -6.63 -11.53 -12.31
CA GLU A 456 -5.79 -11.76 -13.51
C GLU A 456 -4.30 -11.64 -13.18
N ARG A 457 -3.92 -10.57 -12.47
CA ARG A 457 -2.57 -10.38 -11.95
C ARG A 457 -2.10 -11.55 -11.08
N LYS A 458 -2.95 -12.08 -10.18
CA LYS A 458 -2.63 -13.22 -9.31
C LYS A 458 -2.40 -14.48 -10.14
N ASP A 459 -3.26 -14.77 -11.11
CA ASP A 459 -3.16 -15.97 -11.95
C ASP A 459 -1.86 -15.97 -12.75
N MET A 460 -1.51 -14.84 -13.37
CA MET A 460 -0.22 -14.69 -14.04
C MET A 460 0.96 -14.84 -13.07
N THR A 461 0.84 -14.30 -11.85
CA THR A 461 1.88 -14.43 -10.83
C THR A 461 2.07 -15.89 -10.42
N VAL A 462 0.97 -16.65 -10.23
CA VAL A 462 1.02 -18.08 -9.89
C VAL A 462 1.72 -18.85 -11.02
N LYS A 463 1.28 -18.68 -12.26
CA LYS A 463 1.89 -19.31 -13.45
C LYS A 463 3.40 -19.00 -13.53
N GLY A 464 3.79 -17.73 -13.43
CA GLY A 464 5.19 -17.32 -13.46
C GLY A 464 6.02 -17.91 -12.31
N THR A 465 5.42 -18.04 -11.12
CA THR A 465 6.10 -18.67 -9.97
C THR A 465 6.27 -20.17 -10.19
N GLU A 466 5.25 -20.88 -10.70
CA GLU A 466 5.33 -22.31 -10.99
C GLU A 466 6.37 -22.63 -12.05
N ILE A 467 6.45 -21.81 -13.11
CA ILE A 467 7.49 -21.88 -14.14
C ILE A 467 8.88 -21.72 -13.51
N ALA A 468 9.10 -20.67 -12.71
CA ALA A 468 10.38 -20.47 -12.02
C ALA A 468 10.74 -21.67 -11.13
N MET A 469 9.76 -22.24 -10.42
CA MET A 469 9.98 -23.43 -9.58
C MET A 469 10.36 -24.66 -10.43
N LYS A 470 9.75 -24.88 -11.59
CA LYS A 470 10.14 -25.98 -12.49
C LYS A 470 11.54 -25.80 -13.06
N LEU A 471 11.92 -24.57 -13.42
CA LEU A 471 13.28 -24.25 -13.85
C LEU A 471 14.32 -24.59 -12.77
N ILE A 472 14.06 -24.21 -11.52
CA ILE A 472 14.97 -24.45 -10.38
C ILE A 472 14.98 -25.92 -9.95
N ASP A 473 13.79 -26.51 -9.72
CA ASP A 473 13.66 -27.83 -9.07
C ASP A 473 13.93 -28.97 -10.06
N GLN A 474 13.66 -28.77 -11.35
CA GLN A 474 13.66 -29.83 -12.37
C GLN A 474 14.59 -29.55 -13.55
N GLY A 475 15.16 -28.34 -13.66
CA GLY A 475 15.92 -27.93 -14.84
C GLY A 475 15.08 -27.93 -16.12
N ASP A 476 13.76 -27.73 -16.00
CA ASP A 476 12.81 -27.85 -17.11
C ASP A 476 12.93 -26.67 -18.09
N THR A 477 13.61 -26.90 -19.23
CA THR A 477 13.80 -25.90 -20.28
C THR A 477 12.65 -25.86 -21.30
N SER A 478 11.55 -26.58 -21.09
CA SER A 478 10.44 -26.66 -22.06
C SER A 478 9.85 -25.30 -22.43
N ILE A 479 9.87 -24.34 -21.50
CA ILE A 479 9.40 -22.98 -21.73
C ILE A 479 10.18 -22.24 -22.84
N TYR A 480 11.42 -22.62 -23.09
CA TYR A 480 12.25 -22.00 -24.15
C TYR A 480 12.03 -22.64 -25.53
N ALA A 481 11.28 -23.74 -25.62
CA ALA A 481 11.03 -24.46 -26.86
C ALA A 481 9.71 -24.06 -27.56
N GLY A 482 8.83 -23.29 -26.92
CA GLY A 482 7.52 -22.87 -27.46
C GLY A 482 7.53 -21.48 -28.09
N THR A 483 6.55 -21.18 -28.95
CA THR A 483 6.22 -19.79 -29.33
C THR A 483 5.62 -19.10 -28.09
N CYS A 484 5.95 -17.82 -27.89
CA CYS A 484 5.59 -17.06 -26.69
C CYS A 484 4.07 -17.04 -26.36
N PHE A 485 3.22 -17.42 -27.31
CA PHE A 485 1.75 -17.45 -27.21
C PHE A 485 1.17 -18.72 -26.57
N ASP A 486 1.83 -19.87 -26.64
CA ASP A 486 1.28 -21.14 -26.13
C ASP A 486 1.47 -21.32 -24.61
N VAL A 487 2.46 -20.64 -24.03
CA VAL A 487 2.82 -20.74 -22.60
C VAL A 487 1.74 -20.14 -21.68
N TRP A 488 1.00 -19.14 -22.16
CA TRP A 488 0.04 -18.38 -21.35
C TRP A 488 -1.42 -18.83 -21.57
N THR A 489 -1.70 -19.54 -22.66
CA THR A 489 -3.04 -19.93 -23.11
C THR A 489 -3.48 -21.33 -22.66
N GLN A 490 -2.59 -22.15 -22.09
CA GLN A 490 -2.97 -23.46 -21.56
C GLN A 490 -3.46 -23.37 -20.10
N ASN A 491 -4.79 -23.27 -19.95
CA ASN A 491 -5.65 -23.86 -18.90
C ASN A 491 -6.87 -22.96 -18.65
N ALA A 492 -7.86 -23.05 -19.54
CA ALA A 492 -9.24 -22.67 -19.26
C ALA A 492 -9.98 -23.83 -18.58
N ASP A 493 -9.43 -24.34 -17.47
CA ASP A 493 -10.07 -25.31 -16.59
C ASP A 493 -10.00 -24.81 -15.14
N THR A 494 -10.50 -23.59 -14.91
CA THR A 494 -10.82 -23.11 -13.56
C THR A 494 -12.24 -23.54 -13.21
N GLN A 495 -12.41 -24.81 -12.82
CA GLN A 495 -13.48 -25.20 -11.91
C GLN A 495 -12.87 -25.68 -10.58
N ASN A 496 -13.29 -25.00 -9.50
CA ASN A 496 -13.14 -25.38 -8.09
C ASN A 496 -11.75 -25.31 -7.45
N ILE A 497 -11.31 -24.09 -7.07
CA ILE A 497 -10.55 -23.89 -5.83
C ILE A 497 -11.10 -22.63 -5.11
N PHE A 498 -12.30 -22.74 -4.56
CA PHE A 498 -12.73 -21.90 -3.45
C PHE A 498 -12.91 -22.82 -2.23
N PRO A 499 -12.41 -22.46 -1.03
CA PRO A 499 -12.97 -23.06 0.18
C PRO A 499 -14.45 -22.64 0.24
N GLU A 500 -15.34 -23.61 0.11
CA GLU A 500 -16.77 -23.44 0.34
C GLU A 500 -16.99 -22.89 1.76
N THR A 501 -17.18 -21.58 1.87
CA THR A 501 -17.98 -21.02 2.96
C THR A 501 -19.43 -21.13 2.51
N GLU A 502 -20.16 -22.08 3.10
CA GLU A 502 -21.61 -22.16 2.97
C GLU A 502 -22.23 -20.81 3.36
N GLY A 503 -22.77 -20.10 2.37
CA GLY A 503 -23.43 -18.82 2.59
C GLY A 503 -23.30 -17.82 1.46
N ASN A 504 -23.30 -18.21 0.18
CA ASN A 504 -23.45 -17.23 -0.89
C ASN A 504 -23.91 -17.82 -2.24
N ARG A 505 -25.05 -18.54 -2.26
CA ARG A 505 -25.68 -19.00 -3.50
C ARG A 505 -27.03 -18.37 -3.84
N ASN A 506 -27.53 -17.44 -3.03
CA ASN A 506 -28.77 -16.71 -3.33
C ASN A 506 -28.47 -15.22 -3.29
N ASN A 507 -27.95 -14.66 -4.39
CA ASN A 507 -28.02 -13.20 -4.68
C ASN A 507 -27.50 -12.80 -6.08
N ILE A 508 -27.11 -13.73 -6.96
CA ILE A 508 -26.65 -13.41 -8.33
C ILE A 508 -27.78 -13.50 -9.38
N GLU A 509 -28.97 -14.01 -9.04
CA GLU A 509 -30.14 -14.04 -9.94
C GLU A 509 -31.18 -12.92 -9.70
N ALA A 510 -30.89 -11.94 -8.85
CA ALA A 510 -31.86 -10.90 -8.45
C ALA A 510 -31.62 -9.49 -9.04
N LEU A 511 -30.79 -9.36 -10.09
CA LEU A 511 -30.51 -8.06 -10.74
C LEU A 511 -30.74 -8.02 -12.26
N SER A 512 -31.42 -9.02 -12.83
CA SER A 512 -31.80 -9.01 -14.25
C SER A 512 -33.30 -8.95 -14.54
N ASN A 513 -34.18 -8.80 -13.54
CA ASN A 513 -35.63 -8.69 -13.76
C ASN A 513 -36.22 -7.60 -12.85
N GLY A 514 -36.33 -6.40 -13.40
CA GLY A 514 -36.91 -5.24 -12.72
C GLY A 514 -37.25 -4.13 -13.71
N ALA A 515 -37.82 -4.49 -14.86
CA ALA A 515 -38.50 -3.57 -15.76
C ALA A 515 -39.73 -4.29 -16.34
N ASP A 516 -40.82 -3.55 -16.41
CA ASP A 516 -42.14 -3.90 -16.96
C ASP A 516 -43.07 -4.76 -16.09
N ASP A 517 -43.87 -4.05 -15.28
CA ASP A 517 -45.26 -4.43 -15.01
C ASP A 517 -46.18 -3.28 -15.44
N ASN A 518 -46.71 -3.35 -16.67
CA ASN A 518 -48.04 -2.84 -16.99
C ASN A 518 -48.52 -3.37 -18.36
N ARG A 519 -49.30 -4.47 -18.36
CA ARG A 519 -50.56 -4.64 -19.11
C ARG A 519 -51.03 -6.11 -19.14
N ASN A 520 -52.12 -6.35 -18.41
CA ASN A 520 -53.32 -7.11 -18.76
C ASN A 520 -53.22 -8.43 -19.57
N ASN A 521 -53.63 -9.51 -18.89
CA ASN A 521 -54.59 -10.55 -19.29
C ASN A 521 -54.66 -10.97 -20.78
N ILE A 522 -54.41 -12.26 -21.04
CA ILE A 522 -55.40 -13.25 -21.52
C ILE A 522 -54.76 -14.67 -21.46
N GLU A 523 -55.63 -15.64 -21.22
CA GLU A 523 -55.43 -17.03 -20.80
C GLU A 523 -54.88 -18.04 -21.86
N ALA A 524 -54.13 -19.03 -21.35
CA ALA A 524 -54.16 -20.48 -21.65
C ALA A 524 -53.50 -21.06 -22.95
N PRO A 525 -53.33 -22.40 -23.10
CA PRO A 525 -52.20 -23.16 -22.52
C PRO A 525 -51.55 -24.19 -23.47
N SER A 526 -50.51 -24.87 -22.97
CA SER A 526 -50.19 -26.31 -23.15
C SER A 526 -49.36 -26.81 -24.35
N ASN A 527 -48.50 -27.78 -24.00
CA ASN A 527 -47.87 -28.86 -24.80
C ASN A 527 -46.75 -28.41 -25.78
N GLY A 528 -45.62 -29.08 -25.91
CA GLY A 528 -45.19 -30.41 -25.53
C GLY A 528 -44.23 -30.91 -26.61
N ALA A 529 -43.03 -31.31 -26.20
CA ALA A 529 -42.06 -32.23 -26.81
C ALA A 529 -41.69 -32.15 -28.32
N ASP A 530 -40.38 -32.33 -28.50
CA ASP A 530 -39.66 -33.04 -29.57
C ASP A 530 -39.18 -32.33 -30.86
N ASP A 531 -37.89 -32.56 -31.05
CA ASP A 531 -37.19 -32.95 -32.29
C ASP A 531 -36.48 -31.93 -33.20
N ASN A 532 -35.26 -32.38 -33.52
CA ASN A 532 -34.52 -32.26 -34.76
C ASN A 532 -33.46 -31.17 -34.97
N ARG A 533 -32.21 -31.67 -34.92
CA ARG A 533 -31.10 -31.40 -35.83
C ARG A 533 -31.55 -31.20 -37.28
N ASN A 534 -31.10 -30.12 -37.93
CA ASN A 534 -30.18 -30.13 -39.08
C ASN A 534 -30.22 -28.82 -39.89
N ASN A 535 -29.04 -28.50 -40.42
CA ASN A 535 -28.74 -27.72 -41.63
C ASN A 535 -28.91 -26.19 -41.57
N ILE A 536 -27.83 -25.48 -41.90
CA ILE A 536 -27.65 -24.88 -43.23
C ILE A 536 -26.14 -24.78 -43.50
N GLU A 537 -25.73 -25.44 -44.58
CA GLU A 537 -24.44 -25.29 -45.25
C GLU A 537 -24.69 -24.56 -46.58
N VAL A 538 -23.62 -23.95 -47.10
CA VAL A 538 -23.44 -23.40 -48.46
C VAL A 538 -23.92 -21.95 -48.67
N LEU A 539 -22.94 -21.05 -48.83
CA LEU A 539 -22.67 -20.36 -50.11
C LEU A 539 -21.25 -19.77 -50.10
N SER A 540 -20.34 -20.47 -50.77
CA SER A 540 -19.06 -19.96 -51.25
C SER A 540 -19.19 -19.60 -52.73
N ASN A 541 -18.67 -18.44 -53.15
CA ASN A 541 -17.69 -18.31 -54.23
C ASN A 541 -17.44 -16.84 -54.61
N GLY A 542 -16.16 -16.49 -54.73
CA GLY A 542 -15.68 -15.55 -55.74
C GLY A 542 -14.94 -14.32 -55.25
N ALA A 543 -13.63 -14.45 -54.99
CA ALA A 543 -12.58 -13.54 -55.45
C ALA A 543 -11.21 -14.03 -54.98
N ASP A 544 -10.53 -14.78 -55.84
CA ASP A 544 -9.08 -15.02 -55.77
C ASP A 544 -8.33 -13.90 -56.53
N ASP A 545 -7.04 -13.76 -56.19
CA ASP A 545 -5.95 -13.07 -56.89
C ASP A 545 -5.47 -11.72 -56.32
N ASN A 546 -4.67 -11.81 -55.25
CA ASN A 546 -3.36 -11.15 -55.17
C ASN A 546 -2.54 -11.68 -53.98
N ARG A 547 -1.87 -12.82 -54.16
CA ARG A 547 -0.78 -13.26 -53.26
C ARG A 547 0.53 -12.69 -53.77
N ASN A 548 0.93 -11.56 -53.20
CA ASN A 548 2.35 -11.16 -53.17
C ASN A 548 2.96 -11.68 -51.87
N ASN A 549 4.10 -12.37 -52.03
CA ASN A 549 4.97 -12.89 -51.00
C ASN A 549 5.19 -11.90 -49.84
N ILE A 550 4.72 -12.28 -48.65
CA ILE A 550 5.37 -11.94 -47.40
C ILE A 550 5.68 -13.29 -46.76
N GLU A 551 6.96 -13.67 -46.76
CA GLU A 551 7.45 -14.76 -45.94
C GLU A 551 7.05 -14.47 -44.49
N ALA A 552 6.15 -15.29 -43.95
CA ALA A 552 5.85 -15.30 -42.53
C ALA A 552 7.10 -15.82 -41.80
N LEU A 553 7.96 -14.89 -41.39
CA LEU A 553 8.97 -15.16 -40.36
C LEU A 553 8.23 -15.57 -39.09
N SER A 554 8.32 -16.85 -38.73
CA SER A 554 7.96 -17.32 -37.40
C SER A 554 8.83 -16.59 -36.37
N PRO A 555 8.26 -15.97 -35.32
CA PRO A 555 9.07 -15.47 -34.22
C PRO A 555 9.63 -16.67 -33.47
N GLU A 556 10.87 -17.03 -33.74
CA GLU A 556 11.67 -17.85 -32.85
C GLU A 556 11.75 -17.12 -31.50
N THR A 557 11.38 -17.78 -30.41
CA THR A 557 11.48 -17.21 -29.06
C THR A 557 12.94 -16.89 -28.73
N GLU A 558 13.22 -15.68 -28.28
CA GLU A 558 14.60 -15.19 -28.02
C GLU A 558 15.40 -16.15 -27.10
N GLY A 559 14.74 -16.82 -26.15
CA GLY A 559 15.39 -17.77 -25.24
C GLY A 559 16.13 -18.92 -25.93
N ASN A 560 15.65 -19.39 -27.08
CA ASN A 560 16.29 -20.49 -27.82
C ASN A 560 17.51 -20.00 -28.63
N ARG A 561 17.58 -18.70 -28.94
CA ARG A 561 18.68 -18.07 -29.69
C ARG A 561 19.94 -17.86 -28.84
N TYR A 562 19.79 -17.72 -27.52
CA TYR A 562 20.89 -17.34 -26.61
C TYR A 562 21.40 -18.48 -25.70
N ASN A 563 20.88 -19.71 -25.85
CA ASN A 563 21.26 -20.88 -25.04
C ASN A 563 21.27 -20.55 -23.53
N ILE A 564 20.14 -20.07 -23.02
CA ILE A 564 19.98 -19.59 -21.65
C ILE A 564 20.20 -20.73 -20.65
N GLU A 565 21.11 -20.52 -19.69
CA GLU A 565 21.32 -21.45 -18.60
C GLU A 565 20.24 -21.35 -17.53
N VAL A 566 19.72 -22.50 -17.10
CA VAL A 566 18.76 -22.59 -15.99
C VAL A 566 19.46 -22.55 -14.63
N PRO A 567 18.81 -22.02 -13.58
CA PRO A 567 19.31 -22.07 -12.21
C PRO A 567 19.35 -23.51 -11.67
N SER A 568 20.22 -23.75 -10.68
CA SER A 568 20.33 -25.01 -9.93
C SER A 568 20.04 -24.79 -8.45
N LEU A 569 19.61 -25.82 -7.72
CA LEU A 569 19.49 -25.79 -6.25
C LEU A 569 20.83 -25.60 -5.52
N GLU A 570 21.94 -25.77 -6.23
CA GLU A 570 23.31 -25.50 -5.74
C GLU A 570 23.73 -24.04 -5.92
N ASP A 571 22.97 -23.26 -6.69
CA ASP A 571 23.27 -21.84 -6.89
C ASP A 571 22.99 -21.05 -5.60
N ASP A 572 23.95 -20.22 -5.22
CA ASP A 572 23.81 -19.28 -4.11
C ASP A 572 22.92 -18.09 -4.51
N VAL A 573 22.91 -17.73 -5.79
CA VAL A 573 22.11 -16.64 -6.36
C VAL A 573 21.32 -17.18 -7.55
N PHE A 574 19.99 -17.11 -7.48
CA PHE A 574 19.14 -17.54 -8.58
C PHE A 574 19.01 -16.44 -9.62
N VAL A 575 19.52 -16.71 -10.81
CA VAL A 575 19.35 -15.86 -11.99
C VAL A 575 18.43 -16.60 -12.96
N ILE A 576 17.25 -16.04 -13.18
CA ILE A 576 16.13 -16.74 -13.83
C ILE A 576 15.62 -15.88 -14.99
N TYR A 577 15.30 -16.52 -16.11
CA TYR A 577 14.67 -15.88 -17.26
C TYR A 577 13.34 -16.57 -17.60
N ILE A 578 12.26 -15.79 -17.68
CA ILE A 578 10.93 -16.28 -18.09
C ILE A 578 10.42 -15.42 -19.26
N PRO A 579 10.36 -15.96 -20.49
CA PRO A 579 9.88 -15.22 -21.64
C PRO A 579 8.38 -14.92 -21.53
N GLY A 580 7.97 -13.75 -22.01
CA GLY A 580 6.58 -13.28 -22.03
C GLY A 580 5.99 -12.98 -20.65
N LEU A 581 6.78 -13.03 -19.58
CA LEU A 581 6.30 -12.63 -18.26
C LEU A 581 6.11 -11.10 -18.25
N HIS A 582 4.93 -10.64 -17.89
CA HIS A 582 4.66 -9.20 -17.84
C HIS A 582 5.61 -8.47 -16.88
N GLU A 583 6.22 -7.37 -17.34
CA GLU A 583 7.28 -6.63 -16.62
C GLU A 583 6.87 -6.26 -15.19
N SER A 584 5.62 -5.85 -14.99
CA SER A 584 5.10 -5.44 -13.67
C SER A 584 4.97 -6.58 -12.64
N LEU A 585 5.12 -7.84 -13.07
CA LEU A 585 5.06 -9.05 -12.23
C LEU A 585 6.43 -9.60 -11.84
N VAL A 586 7.49 -9.23 -12.57
CA VAL A 586 8.84 -9.78 -12.39
C VAL A 586 9.29 -9.67 -10.93
N GLY A 587 9.16 -8.49 -10.33
CA GLY A 587 9.54 -8.29 -8.92
C GLY A 587 8.70 -9.09 -7.92
N ILE A 588 7.43 -9.38 -8.23
CA ILE A 588 6.54 -10.17 -7.35
C ILE A 588 6.92 -11.64 -7.41
N VAL A 589 7.14 -12.17 -8.62
CA VAL A 589 7.58 -13.55 -8.82
C VAL A 589 8.95 -13.76 -8.17
N ALA A 590 9.92 -12.86 -8.39
CA ALA A 590 11.22 -12.91 -7.73
C ALA A 590 11.09 -12.95 -6.19
N GLY A 591 10.18 -12.15 -5.62
CA GLY A 591 9.88 -12.15 -4.18
C GLY A 591 9.37 -13.49 -3.67
N ARG A 592 8.42 -14.12 -4.38
CA ARG A 592 7.88 -15.45 -4.02
C ARG A 592 8.93 -16.55 -4.09
N ILE A 593 9.82 -16.50 -5.08
CA ILE A 593 10.94 -17.44 -5.19
C ILE A 593 11.91 -17.25 -4.02
N LYS A 594 12.29 -16.00 -3.71
CA LYS A 594 13.10 -15.67 -2.53
C LYS A 594 12.47 -16.19 -1.24
N GLU A 595 11.16 -16.06 -1.05
CA GLU A 595 10.46 -16.57 0.14
C GLU A 595 10.45 -18.10 0.25
N LYS A 596 10.36 -18.82 -0.88
CA LYS A 596 10.34 -20.29 -0.89
C LYS A 596 11.73 -20.88 -0.58
N TYR A 597 12.76 -20.37 -1.25
CA TYR A 597 14.11 -20.95 -1.25
C TYR A 597 15.11 -20.21 -0.36
N TYR A 598 14.77 -19.00 0.12
CA TYR A 598 15.67 -18.13 0.89
C TYR A 598 17.02 -17.93 0.18
N ARG A 599 16.95 -17.45 -1.06
CA ARG A 599 18.08 -17.10 -1.93
C ARG A 599 17.89 -15.72 -2.52
N PRO A 600 18.95 -14.93 -2.78
CA PRO A 600 18.85 -13.79 -3.67
C PRO A 600 18.37 -14.24 -5.05
N VAL A 601 17.42 -13.50 -5.63
CA VAL A 601 16.80 -13.82 -6.92
C VAL A 601 16.91 -12.62 -7.84
N LEU A 602 17.45 -12.81 -9.04
CA LEU A 602 17.35 -11.90 -10.17
C LEU A 602 16.47 -12.57 -11.23
N LEU A 603 15.29 -12.01 -11.48
CA LEU A 603 14.36 -12.52 -12.49
C LEU A 603 14.31 -11.58 -13.68
N PHE A 604 14.34 -12.13 -14.89
CA PHE A 604 14.32 -11.42 -16.16
C PHE A 604 13.14 -11.86 -17.03
N THR A 605 12.71 -10.95 -17.90
CA THR A 605 11.72 -11.15 -18.97
C THR A 605 12.12 -10.34 -20.20
N ASP A 606 11.43 -10.57 -21.32
CA ASP A 606 11.58 -9.80 -22.55
C ASP A 606 11.28 -8.30 -22.30
N SER A 607 12.00 -7.42 -23.00
CA SER A 607 11.66 -5.99 -23.04
C SER A 607 11.01 -5.63 -24.39
N GLU A 608 10.46 -4.41 -24.49
CA GLU A 608 9.98 -3.88 -25.79
C GLU A 608 11.10 -3.69 -26.81
N GLU A 609 12.35 -3.54 -26.34
CA GLU A 609 13.53 -3.43 -27.19
C GLU A 609 14.11 -4.82 -27.50
N PRO A 610 14.19 -5.23 -28.79
CA PRO A 610 14.71 -6.56 -29.16
C PRO A 610 16.14 -6.80 -28.66
N GLY A 611 16.38 -7.99 -28.10
CA GLY A 611 17.68 -8.37 -27.54
C GLY A 611 18.04 -7.74 -26.19
N ILE A 612 17.18 -6.89 -25.63
CA ILE A 612 17.29 -6.38 -24.26
C ILE A 612 16.29 -7.10 -23.36
N MET A 613 16.78 -7.61 -22.23
CA MET A 613 15.96 -8.17 -21.16
C MET A 613 15.82 -7.17 -20.03
N LYS A 614 14.62 -7.05 -19.48
CA LYS A 614 14.37 -6.30 -18.25
C LYS A 614 14.23 -7.26 -17.08
N GLY A 615 14.66 -6.84 -15.90
CA GLY A 615 14.63 -7.69 -14.73
C GLY A 615 14.48 -6.94 -13.41
N SER A 616 14.14 -7.72 -12.39
CA SER A 616 14.05 -7.24 -11.02
C SER A 616 14.68 -8.24 -10.07
N GLY A 617 15.41 -7.71 -9.10
CA GLY A 617 16.12 -8.46 -8.08
C GLY A 617 15.45 -8.36 -6.71
N ARG A 618 15.51 -9.43 -5.92
CA ARG A 618 15.11 -9.48 -4.50
C ARG A 618 16.17 -10.21 -3.69
N SER A 619 16.67 -9.57 -2.64
CA SER A 619 17.75 -10.08 -1.80
C SER A 619 17.27 -10.71 -0.49
N ILE A 620 18.20 -11.33 0.23
CA ILE A 620 18.07 -11.82 1.62
C ILE A 620 19.00 -11.03 2.55
N GLU A 621 18.76 -11.13 3.85
CA GLU A 621 19.62 -10.49 4.86
C GLU A 621 21.06 -11.02 4.76
N GLY A 622 22.04 -10.11 4.73
CA GLY A 622 23.45 -10.46 4.62
C GLY A 622 23.99 -10.58 3.18
N TYR A 623 23.18 -10.27 2.17
CA TYR A 623 23.63 -10.14 0.77
C TYR A 623 23.23 -8.78 0.21
N ASN A 624 24.21 -7.89 -0.03
CA ASN A 624 23.96 -6.61 -0.69
C ASN A 624 23.90 -6.79 -2.21
N MET A 625 22.67 -6.91 -2.73
CA MET A 625 22.46 -7.14 -4.16
C MET A 625 22.96 -5.97 -5.02
N TYR A 626 22.81 -4.73 -4.55
CA TYR A 626 23.24 -3.55 -5.31
C TYR A 626 24.76 -3.56 -5.50
N ASP A 627 25.51 -3.82 -4.42
CA ASP A 627 26.98 -3.86 -4.49
C ASP A 627 27.47 -4.96 -5.43
N GLU A 628 26.86 -6.15 -5.40
CA GLU A 628 27.24 -7.26 -6.28
C GLU A 628 26.87 -7.01 -7.75
N ILE A 629 25.73 -6.40 -8.02
CA ILE A 629 25.36 -5.96 -9.38
C ILE A 629 26.32 -4.88 -9.87
N ASN A 630 26.71 -3.94 -9.01
CA ASN A 630 27.60 -2.84 -9.35
C ASN A 630 29.02 -3.34 -9.73
N LYS A 631 29.51 -4.44 -9.15
CA LYS A 631 30.76 -5.09 -9.58
C LYS A 631 30.70 -5.63 -11.01
N GLU A 632 29.50 -5.90 -11.51
CA GLU A 632 29.22 -6.44 -12.84
C GLU A 632 28.57 -5.37 -13.75
N SER A 633 28.80 -4.07 -13.46
CA SER A 633 28.15 -2.93 -14.14
C SER A 633 28.25 -2.98 -15.66
N ASP A 634 29.37 -3.48 -16.19
CA ASP A 634 29.65 -3.56 -17.63
C ASP A 634 28.71 -4.51 -18.38
N LEU A 635 28.07 -5.44 -17.67
CA LEU A 635 27.10 -6.36 -18.26
C LEU A 635 25.75 -5.69 -18.48
N PHE A 636 25.39 -4.70 -17.66
CA PHE A 636 24.09 -4.05 -17.66
C PHE A 636 24.00 -2.88 -18.63
N VAL A 637 22.82 -2.68 -19.21
CA VAL A 637 22.49 -1.46 -19.96
C VAL A 637 22.13 -0.34 -18.99
N LYS A 638 21.30 -0.66 -17.99
CA LYS A 638 20.91 0.23 -16.90
C LYS A 638 20.60 -0.61 -15.67
N PHE A 639 20.97 -0.13 -14.49
CA PHE A 639 20.53 -0.73 -13.23
C PHE A 639 20.39 0.34 -12.15
N GLY A 640 19.63 0.01 -11.10
CA GLY A 640 19.45 0.83 -9.91
C GLY A 640 18.76 0.04 -8.80
N GLY A 641 18.71 0.61 -7.60
CA GLY A 641 18.05 0.01 -6.44
C GLY A 641 18.86 0.17 -5.16
N HIS A 642 18.63 -0.74 -4.22
CA HIS A 642 19.24 -0.77 -2.89
C HIS A 642 19.65 -2.20 -2.53
N GLU A 643 20.17 -2.38 -1.32
CA GLU A 643 20.66 -3.67 -0.79
C GLU A 643 19.67 -4.84 -1.03
N MET A 644 18.37 -4.59 -0.82
CA MET A 644 17.35 -5.63 -0.79
C MET A 644 16.56 -5.82 -2.09
N ALA A 645 16.64 -4.87 -3.02
CA ALA A 645 15.90 -4.91 -4.28
C ALA A 645 16.57 -4.07 -5.36
N ALA A 646 16.54 -4.56 -6.60
CA ALA A 646 17.08 -3.85 -7.75
C ALA A 646 16.17 -3.96 -8.97
N GLY A 647 16.26 -2.98 -9.86
CA GLY A 647 15.67 -3.00 -11.19
C GLY A 647 16.79 -2.80 -12.22
N PHE A 648 16.77 -3.59 -13.30
CA PHE A 648 17.87 -3.62 -14.25
C PHE A 648 17.45 -4.04 -15.65
N SER A 649 18.26 -3.68 -16.64
CA SER A 649 18.19 -4.17 -18.02
C SER A 649 19.56 -4.66 -18.49
N ILE A 650 19.56 -5.74 -19.27
CA ILE A 650 20.77 -6.43 -19.73
C ILE A 650 20.60 -6.82 -21.20
N LYS A 651 21.71 -6.89 -21.96
CA LYS A 651 21.68 -7.56 -23.26
C LYS A 651 21.53 -9.07 -23.06
N ALA A 652 20.70 -9.72 -23.86
CA ALA A 652 20.44 -11.16 -23.75
C ALA A 652 21.73 -12.01 -23.78
N GLU A 653 22.73 -11.62 -24.57
CA GLU A 653 24.04 -12.29 -24.66
C GLU A 653 24.86 -12.28 -23.35
N ASN A 654 24.62 -11.31 -22.46
CA ASN A 654 25.34 -11.16 -21.20
C ASN A 654 24.70 -11.98 -20.06
N PHE A 655 23.50 -12.54 -20.25
CA PHE A 655 22.74 -13.23 -19.20
C PHE A 655 23.54 -14.37 -18.54
N ASN A 656 24.08 -15.28 -19.37
CA ASN A 656 24.84 -16.44 -18.87
C ASN A 656 26.13 -16.01 -18.14
N SER A 657 26.78 -14.95 -18.61
CA SER A 657 27.97 -14.39 -17.94
C SER A 657 27.62 -13.85 -16.56
N LEU A 658 26.52 -13.10 -16.43
CA LEU A 658 26.04 -12.59 -15.15
C LEU A 658 25.76 -13.72 -14.16
N LYS A 659 24.98 -14.74 -14.57
CA LYS A 659 24.65 -15.91 -13.74
C LYS A 659 25.91 -16.58 -13.19
N ARG A 660 26.88 -16.85 -14.07
CA ARG A 660 28.14 -17.52 -13.69
C ARG A 660 28.99 -16.64 -12.77
N ASN A 661 29.08 -15.34 -13.04
CA ASN A 661 29.89 -14.42 -12.25
C ASN A 661 29.33 -14.28 -10.82
N LEU A 662 28.03 -14.05 -10.66
CA LEU A 662 27.40 -13.90 -9.34
C LEU A 662 27.56 -15.16 -8.48
N ASN A 663 27.39 -16.35 -9.05
CA ASN A 663 27.53 -17.60 -8.30
C ASN A 663 29.01 -17.96 -8.02
N ARG A 664 29.92 -17.77 -8.99
CA ARG A 664 31.36 -18.04 -8.78
C ARG A 664 31.99 -17.12 -7.74
N ASN A 665 31.54 -15.87 -7.71
CA ASN A 665 32.07 -14.84 -6.80
C ASN A 665 31.31 -14.81 -5.47
N SER A 666 30.27 -15.63 -5.29
CA SER A 666 29.51 -15.70 -4.06
C SER A 666 30.41 -16.10 -2.90
N THR A 667 30.42 -15.27 -1.86
CA THR A 667 31.08 -15.56 -0.58
C THR A 667 30.06 -15.90 0.51
N MET A 668 28.79 -16.16 0.14
CA MET A 668 27.74 -16.44 1.10
C MET A 668 27.97 -17.82 1.74
N GLY A 669 28.25 -17.83 3.04
CA GLY A 669 28.29 -19.05 3.83
C GLY A 669 26.88 -19.55 4.16
N GLU A 670 26.80 -20.79 4.65
CA GLU A 670 25.55 -21.42 5.11
C GLU A 670 24.80 -20.57 6.15
N GLU A 671 25.50 -19.75 6.94
CA GLU A 671 24.89 -18.84 7.92
C GLU A 671 24.00 -17.75 7.29
N VAL A 672 24.38 -17.23 6.12
CA VAL A 672 23.61 -16.22 5.37
C VAL A 672 22.46 -16.90 4.63
N LEU A 673 22.73 -18.09 4.07
CA LEU A 673 21.77 -18.87 3.29
C LEU A 673 20.73 -19.63 4.13
N THR A 674 20.81 -19.51 5.46
CA THR A 674 19.88 -20.12 6.42
C THR A 674 19.02 -19.06 7.09
N PRO A 675 17.68 -19.10 6.94
CA PRO A 675 16.80 -18.14 7.58
C PRO A 675 16.89 -18.19 9.11
N LYS A 676 16.84 -17.01 9.75
CA LYS A 676 16.88 -16.86 11.20
C LYS A 676 15.45 -16.76 11.74
N LEU A 677 15.13 -17.56 12.77
CA LEU A 677 13.85 -17.46 13.49
C LEU A 677 14.09 -16.95 14.91
N ARG A 678 13.51 -15.78 15.22
CA ARG A 678 13.57 -15.18 16.55
C ARG A 678 12.45 -15.72 17.43
N ILE A 679 12.80 -16.31 18.56
CA ILE A 679 11.84 -16.75 19.59
C ILE A 679 11.70 -15.64 20.62
N ASP A 680 10.50 -15.08 20.74
CA ASP A 680 10.16 -14.06 21.73
C ASP A 680 10.12 -14.67 23.14
N VAL A 681 9.45 -15.81 23.34
CA VAL A 681 9.34 -16.43 24.66
C VAL A 681 9.42 -17.96 24.58
N PRO A 682 10.40 -18.60 25.25
CA PRO A 682 10.34 -20.05 25.47
C PRO A 682 9.24 -20.32 26.51
N MET A 683 8.17 -20.99 26.08
CA MET A 683 6.94 -21.12 26.87
C MET A 683 6.38 -22.54 26.76
N PRO A 684 6.12 -23.22 27.90
CA PRO A 684 5.39 -24.50 27.89
C PRO A 684 3.94 -24.33 27.46
N PHE A 685 3.36 -25.33 26.80
CA PHE A 685 1.98 -25.31 26.35
C PHE A 685 0.97 -25.18 27.49
N SER A 686 1.30 -25.66 28.70
CA SER A 686 0.43 -25.52 29.88
C SER A 686 0.13 -24.07 30.28
N TYR A 687 0.93 -23.11 29.84
CA TYR A 687 0.71 -21.68 30.07
C TYR A 687 -0.29 -21.07 29.09
N ILE A 688 -0.63 -21.76 28.00
CA ILE A 688 -1.59 -21.26 27.02
C ILE A 688 -2.99 -21.35 27.60
N THR A 689 -3.52 -20.20 28.00
CA THR A 689 -4.90 -20.05 28.45
C THR A 689 -5.69 -19.21 27.47
N GLN A 690 -7.02 -19.38 27.45
CA GLN A 690 -7.91 -18.56 26.62
C GLN A 690 -7.70 -17.06 26.88
N LYS A 691 -7.49 -16.69 28.15
CA LYS A 691 -7.20 -15.31 28.56
C LYS A 691 -5.93 -14.79 27.90
N LEU A 692 -4.82 -15.53 27.97
CA LEU A 692 -3.56 -15.14 27.35
C LEU A 692 -3.72 -14.99 25.83
N VAL A 693 -4.34 -15.96 25.15
CA VAL A 693 -4.49 -15.90 23.69
C VAL A 693 -5.35 -14.71 23.25
N ASN A 694 -6.44 -14.43 23.98
CA ASN A 694 -7.24 -13.23 23.73
C ASN A 694 -6.42 -11.94 23.93
N GLU A 695 -5.59 -11.89 24.98
CA GLU A 695 -4.80 -10.70 25.31
C GLU A 695 -3.67 -10.42 24.31
N LEU A 696 -3.10 -11.44 23.65
CA LEU A 696 -2.07 -11.25 22.62
C LEU A 696 -2.54 -10.33 21.47
N SER A 697 -3.84 -10.17 21.28
CA SER A 697 -4.41 -9.18 20.34
C SER A 697 -4.03 -7.73 20.67
N VAL A 698 -3.66 -7.40 21.92
CA VAL A 698 -3.19 -6.05 22.28
C VAL A 698 -1.90 -5.67 21.54
N LEU A 699 -1.11 -6.67 21.13
CA LEU A 699 0.12 -6.52 20.35
C LEU A 699 -0.16 -6.24 18.87
N GLU A 700 -1.39 -6.36 18.41
CA GLU A 700 -1.81 -5.97 17.06
C GLU A 700 -1.80 -4.45 16.89
N PRO A 701 -1.62 -3.93 15.66
CA PRO A 701 -1.51 -4.66 14.39
C PRO A 701 -0.15 -5.35 14.21
N PHE A 702 -0.16 -6.57 13.70
CA PHE A 702 1.06 -7.28 13.31
C PHE A 702 1.49 -6.91 11.90
N GLY A 703 2.79 -6.85 11.62
CA GLY A 703 3.33 -6.54 10.29
C GLY A 703 4.84 -6.33 10.36
N LYS A 704 5.42 -5.65 9.36
CA LYS A 704 6.85 -5.34 9.39
C LYS A 704 7.20 -4.50 10.62
N GLY A 705 8.31 -4.80 11.27
CA GLY A 705 8.73 -4.17 12.53
C GLY A 705 7.94 -4.62 13.77
N ASN A 706 6.78 -5.27 13.61
CA ASN A 706 5.99 -5.81 14.71
C ASN A 706 5.32 -7.14 14.33
N GLU A 707 6.12 -8.18 14.15
CA GLU A 707 5.63 -9.49 13.72
C GLU A 707 4.79 -10.17 14.83
N LYS A 708 4.08 -11.25 14.49
CA LYS A 708 3.40 -12.08 15.50
C LYS A 708 4.42 -12.65 16.49
N PRO A 709 4.13 -12.66 17.81
CA PRO A 709 5.06 -13.21 18.79
C PRO A 709 5.30 -14.69 18.57
N VAL A 710 6.58 -15.07 18.55
CA VAL A 710 6.97 -16.47 18.35
C VAL A 710 7.30 -17.10 19.69
N PHE A 711 6.56 -18.14 20.03
CA PHE A 711 6.81 -18.96 21.21
C PHE A 711 7.55 -20.24 20.81
N ALA A 712 8.26 -20.87 21.74
CA ALA A 712 8.85 -22.18 21.48
C ALA A 712 8.78 -23.10 22.69
N GLN A 713 8.58 -24.39 22.40
CA GLN A 713 8.75 -25.48 23.35
C GLN A 713 9.64 -26.56 22.75
N SER A 714 10.61 -27.01 23.55
CA SER A 714 11.55 -28.08 23.18
C SER A 714 11.10 -29.42 23.77
N GLY A 715 11.45 -30.53 23.10
CA GLY A 715 11.20 -31.88 23.61
C GLY A 715 9.74 -32.31 23.60
N VAL A 716 8.95 -31.82 22.65
CA VAL A 716 7.52 -32.12 22.53
C VAL A 716 7.29 -33.48 21.89
N ARG A 717 6.64 -34.40 22.61
CA ARG A 717 6.25 -35.70 22.07
C ARG A 717 4.97 -35.58 21.23
N VAL A 718 5.01 -36.12 20.00
CA VAL A 718 3.83 -36.21 19.14
C VAL A 718 3.03 -37.47 19.49
N LYS A 719 1.78 -37.30 19.94
CA LYS A 719 0.91 -38.43 20.29
C LYS A 719 0.23 -39.04 19.07
N LYS A 720 -0.28 -38.17 18.18
CA LYS A 720 -1.02 -38.56 16.98
C LYS A 720 -0.94 -37.48 15.92
N ALA A 721 -1.02 -37.87 14.65
CA ALA A 721 -1.21 -36.94 13.54
C ALA A 721 -2.35 -37.40 12.63
N VAL A 722 -3.11 -36.46 12.05
CA VAL A 722 -4.22 -36.75 11.13
C VAL A 722 -4.18 -35.74 9.98
N ILE A 723 -4.19 -36.24 8.74
CA ILE A 723 -4.37 -35.41 7.55
C ILE A 723 -5.87 -35.20 7.31
N MET A 724 -6.26 -33.95 7.03
CA MET A 724 -7.63 -33.53 6.82
C MET A 724 -7.73 -32.61 5.59
N GLY A 725 -8.96 -32.29 5.21
CA GLY A 725 -9.28 -31.43 4.05
C GLY A 725 -9.46 -32.24 2.77
N ARG A 726 -10.30 -31.73 1.84
CA ARG A 726 -10.58 -32.39 0.55
C ARG A 726 -9.30 -32.65 -0.26
N ASN A 727 -8.35 -31.72 -0.17
CA ASN A 727 -7.06 -31.77 -0.87
C ASN A 727 -5.92 -32.33 -0.02
N LYS A 728 -6.20 -32.91 1.17
CA LYS A 728 -5.20 -33.46 2.09
C LYS A 728 -4.07 -32.49 2.47
N ASN A 729 -4.40 -31.19 2.53
CA ASN A 729 -3.45 -30.09 2.72
C ASN A 729 -3.38 -29.59 4.17
N VAL A 730 -4.08 -30.21 5.12
CA VAL A 730 -4.06 -29.81 6.54
C VAL A 730 -3.63 -30.99 7.39
N LEU A 731 -2.59 -30.81 8.22
CA LEU A 731 -2.15 -31.76 9.22
C LEU A 731 -2.54 -31.27 10.61
N ARG A 732 -3.26 -32.12 11.36
CA ARG A 732 -3.54 -31.88 12.78
C ARG A 732 -2.68 -32.81 13.64
N PHE A 733 -1.90 -32.23 14.53
CA PHE A 733 -1.13 -32.94 15.54
C PHE A 733 -1.83 -32.88 16.89
N SER A 734 -1.81 -33.99 17.62
CA SER A 734 -2.06 -34.01 19.06
C SER A 734 -0.73 -34.11 19.78
N LEU A 735 -0.36 -33.07 20.51
CA LEU A 735 0.95 -32.89 21.15
C LEU A 735 0.84 -33.06 22.66
N ALA A 736 1.81 -33.72 23.27
CA ALA A 736 1.86 -33.86 24.72
C ALA A 736 2.22 -32.55 25.41
N MET A 737 1.47 -32.21 26.46
CA MET A 737 1.78 -31.08 27.34
C MET A 737 2.57 -31.54 28.56
N ASP A 738 3.28 -30.61 29.18
CA ASP A 738 4.08 -30.80 30.39
C ASP A 738 3.25 -31.17 31.63
N ASN A 739 1.97 -30.80 31.66
CA ASN A 739 1.03 -31.15 32.72
C ASN A 739 0.33 -32.52 32.51
N GLY A 740 0.75 -33.31 31.51
CA GLY A 740 0.15 -34.60 31.17
C GLY A 740 -1.07 -34.53 30.24
N GLY A 741 -1.56 -33.33 29.91
CA GLY A 741 -2.60 -33.09 28.92
C GLY A 741 -2.11 -33.16 27.48
N THR A 742 -2.98 -32.77 26.56
CA THR A 742 -2.66 -32.64 25.13
C THR A 742 -3.16 -31.32 24.57
N ILE A 743 -2.43 -30.78 23.59
CA ILE A 743 -2.84 -29.61 22.80
C ILE A 743 -2.85 -29.96 21.32
N GLU A 744 -3.81 -29.39 20.59
CA GLU A 744 -3.90 -29.58 19.15
C GLU A 744 -3.03 -28.54 18.42
N ALA A 745 -2.33 -28.99 17.38
CA ALA A 745 -1.53 -28.17 16.47
C ALA A 745 -2.08 -28.31 15.05
N VAL A 746 -2.20 -27.21 14.31
CA VAL A 746 -2.69 -27.22 12.92
C VAL A 746 -1.61 -26.67 11.99
N ASP A 747 -1.18 -27.49 11.04
CA ASP A 747 -0.18 -27.17 10.02
C ASP A 747 -0.81 -27.25 8.62
N PHE A 748 -0.51 -26.27 7.77
CA PHE A 748 -1.06 -26.15 6.41
C PHE A 748 -0.08 -26.60 5.31
N THR A 749 1.04 -27.19 5.70
CA THR A 749 2.11 -27.69 4.84
C THR A 749 2.52 -29.12 5.22
N PRO A 750 1.57 -30.08 5.18
CA PRO A 750 1.76 -31.46 5.64
C PRO A 750 3.00 -32.12 5.02
N ASP A 751 3.24 -31.93 3.73
CA ASP A 751 4.26 -32.65 2.99
C ASP A 751 5.67 -32.40 3.53
N VAL A 752 5.97 -31.15 3.93
CA VAL A 752 7.27 -30.76 4.46
C VAL A 752 7.55 -31.49 5.77
N ILE A 753 6.65 -31.36 6.75
CA ILE A 753 6.86 -31.94 8.08
C ILE A 753 6.79 -33.47 8.04
N ILE A 754 5.95 -34.06 7.19
CA ILE A 754 5.89 -35.51 7.01
C ILE A 754 7.20 -36.04 6.43
N SER A 755 7.73 -35.38 5.40
CA SER A 755 9.03 -35.72 4.80
C SER A 755 10.13 -35.65 5.86
N ASN A 756 10.17 -34.57 6.63
CA ASN A 756 11.15 -34.38 7.70
C ASN A 756 11.03 -35.47 8.79
N ILE A 757 9.82 -35.81 9.24
CA ILE A 757 9.63 -36.88 10.24
C ILE A 757 10.11 -38.23 9.70
N LYS A 758 9.84 -38.55 8.43
CA LYS A 758 10.32 -39.79 7.80
C LYS A 758 11.85 -39.81 7.75
N GLU A 759 12.49 -38.70 7.43
CA GLU A 759 13.95 -38.58 7.41
C GLU A 759 14.55 -38.67 8.82
N TRP A 760 13.96 -37.98 9.79
CA TRP A 760 14.49 -37.86 11.14
C TRP A 760 14.27 -39.11 12.01
N PHE A 761 13.13 -39.79 11.87
CA PHE A 761 12.69 -40.89 12.74
C PHE A 761 12.42 -42.20 11.99
N GLY A 762 12.41 -42.17 10.65
CA GLY A 762 12.09 -43.32 9.82
C GLY A 762 10.60 -43.48 9.53
N GLN A 763 10.29 -44.17 8.43
CA GLN A 763 8.92 -44.43 7.97
C GLN A 763 8.07 -45.16 9.03
N SER A 764 8.66 -46.10 9.78
CA SER A 764 7.94 -46.87 10.80
C SER A 764 7.36 -45.99 11.93
N GLU A 765 8.13 -45.02 12.42
CA GLU A 765 7.67 -44.12 13.48
C GLU A 765 6.61 -43.14 12.94
N CYS A 766 6.77 -42.68 11.70
CA CYS A 766 5.76 -41.89 11.00
C CYS A 766 4.43 -42.64 10.87
N ASP A 767 4.46 -43.91 10.49
CA ASP A 767 3.24 -44.74 10.37
C ASP A 767 2.58 -44.99 11.73
N LYS A 768 3.36 -45.24 12.79
CA LYS A 768 2.84 -45.38 14.16
C LYS A 768 2.14 -44.09 14.61
N MET A 769 2.75 -42.93 14.35
CA MET A 769 2.18 -41.61 14.66
C MET A 769 0.82 -41.41 13.97
N PHE A 770 0.70 -41.72 12.68
CA PHE A 770 -0.57 -41.62 11.95
C PHE A 770 -1.63 -42.61 12.42
N LYS A 771 -1.23 -43.80 12.85
CA LYS A 771 -2.13 -44.80 13.46
C LYS A 771 -2.50 -44.49 14.91
N GLY A 772 -1.92 -43.45 15.52
CA GLY A 772 -2.11 -43.11 16.93
C GLY A 772 -1.50 -44.16 17.89
N LEU A 773 -0.52 -44.93 17.42
CA LEU A 773 0.22 -45.90 18.21
C LEU A 773 1.38 -45.21 18.95
N SER A 774 1.89 -45.89 19.97
CA SER A 774 3.10 -45.44 20.68
C SER A 774 4.26 -45.27 19.69
N ASN A 775 4.86 -44.08 19.68
CA ASN A 775 5.94 -43.68 18.80
C ASN A 775 6.98 -42.82 19.54
N ASN A 776 8.12 -42.62 18.90
CA ASN A 776 9.28 -41.90 19.42
C ASN A 776 9.49 -40.52 18.75
N VAL A 777 8.48 -39.98 18.08
CA VAL A 777 8.58 -38.67 17.42
C VAL A 777 8.59 -37.58 18.48
N VAL A 778 9.73 -36.89 18.62
CA VAL A 778 9.94 -35.80 19.58
C VAL A 778 10.52 -34.59 18.86
N LEU A 779 9.84 -33.45 18.95
CA LEU A 779 10.14 -32.25 18.18
C LEU A 779 10.42 -31.06 19.09
N ASP A 780 11.27 -30.15 18.64
CA ASP A 780 11.20 -28.76 19.09
C ASP A 780 10.24 -28.02 18.17
N ILE A 781 9.35 -27.21 18.73
CA ILE A 781 8.27 -26.54 18.00
C ILE A 781 8.29 -25.05 18.33
N ALA A 782 8.43 -24.23 17.30
CA ALA A 782 8.17 -22.80 17.35
C ALA A 782 6.73 -22.56 16.87
N TYR A 783 5.95 -21.76 17.59
CA TYR A 783 4.51 -21.69 17.41
C TYR A 783 3.91 -20.33 17.77
N TYR A 784 2.68 -20.13 17.30
CA TYR A 784 1.77 -19.07 17.73
C TYR A 784 0.49 -19.69 18.30
N PRO A 785 0.05 -19.35 19.53
CA PRO A 785 -1.20 -19.87 20.08
C PRO A 785 -2.40 -19.17 19.46
N ASN A 786 -3.48 -19.91 19.21
CA ASN A 786 -4.67 -19.41 18.55
C ASN A 786 -5.96 -20.05 19.12
N ILE A 787 -7.09 -19.41 18.88
CA ILE A 787 -8.42 -19.93 19.24
C ILE A 787 -9.14 -20.32 17.96
N ASN A 788 -9.54 -21.58 17.89
CA ASN A 788 -10.42 -22.07 16.86
C ASN A 788 -11.87 -22.02 17.34
N GLU A 789 -12.68 -21.24 16.66
CA GLU A 789 -14.13 -21.18 16.86
C GLU A 789 -14.83 -21.96 15.76
N PHE A 790 -15.45 -23.08 16.11
CA PHE A 790 -16.18 -23.91 15.16
C PHE A 790 -17.47 -24.45 15.79
N ALA A 791 -18.59 -24.32 15.08
CA ALA A 791 -19.92 -24.75 15.54
C ALA A 791 -20.28 -24.24 16.96
N GLY A 792 -19.93 -22.98 17.26
CA GLY A 792 -20.18 -22.36 18.57
C GLY A 792 -19.27 -22.84 19.70
N ARG A 793 -18.24 -23.65 19.41
CA ARG A 793 -17.22 -24.08 20.39
C ARG A 793 -15.90 -23.38 20.11
N ALA A 794 -15.35 -22.73 21.14
CA ALA A 794 -13.99 -22.20 21.14
C ALA A 794 -13.03 -23.24 21.73
N SER A 795 -11.92 -23.49 21.04
CA SER A 795 -10.87 -24.41 21.48
C SER A 795 -9.49 -23.81 21.24
N ILE A 796 -8.61 -23.94 22.23
CA ILE A 796 -7.22 -23.51 22.12
C ILE A 796 -6.47 -24.50 21.24
N GLN A 797 -5.70 -23.96 20.31
CA GLN A 797 -4.76 -24.71 19.49
C GLN A 797 -3.48 -23.90 19.30
N ILE A 798 -2.46 -24.52 18.74
CA ILE A 798 -1.27 -23.80 18.27
C ILE A 798 -1.14 -23.89 16.76
N MET A 799 -0.53 -22.86 16.18
CA MET A 799 -0.13 -22.79 14.79
C MET A 799 1.39 -22.91 14.75
N PRO A 800 1.93 -24.07 14.39
CA PRO A 800 3.38 -24.22 14.26
C PRO A 800 3.92 -23.33 13.14
N LEU A 801 5.08 -22.74 13.39
CA LEU A 801 5.80 -21.86 12.47
C LEU A 801 7.06 -22.55 11.93
N ALA A 802 7.72 -23.33 12.78
CA ALA A 802 8.87 -24.14 12.41
C ALA A 802 8.99 -25.36 13.33
N TYR A 803 9.66 -26.40 12.83
CA TYR A 803 9.93 -27.64 13.54
C TYR A 803 11.39 -28.03 13.36
N ARG A 804 11.96 -28.68 14.36
CA ARG A 804 13.20 -29.45 14.20
C ARG A 804 13.18 -30.72 15.02
N LYS A 805 13.98 -31.70 14.61
CA LYS A 805 14.23 -32.89 15.42
C LYS A 805 14.80 -32.46 16.77
N HIS A 806 14.21 -32.95 17.86
CA HIS A 806 14.78 -32.72 19.18
C HIS A 806 16.11 -33.48 19.31
N THR A 807 17.16 -32.77 19.66
CA THR A 807 18.48 -33.33 20.00
C THR A 807 18.74 -33.05 21.48
N SER A 808 18.94 -34.12 22.25
CA SER A 808 19.19 -34.11 23.69
C SER A 808 20.50 -33.46 24.10
#